data_AF-A0A971Q3C1-F1
#
_entry.id   AF-A0A971Q3C1-F1
#
_cell.length_a   1.000
_cell.length_b   1.000
_cell.length_c   1.000
_cell.angle_alpha   90.00
_cell.angle_beta   90.00
_cell.angle_gamma   90.00
#
_symmetry.space_group_name_H-M   'P 1'
#
loop_
_entity.id
_entity.type
_entity.pdbx_description
1 polymer ?
#
loop_
_entity_poly.entity_id
_entity_poly.type
_entity_poly.pdbx_seq_one_letter_code
_entity_poly.pdbx_strand_id
1 'polypeptide(L)'
;MQATTRQRLVIPVATRPTDADGDLVLSPGESVAIAYRHDRRSGEGLPRRFALRIVGEAGLAWRERCEPEQPLIWYRSIEDALRRDAMCGEEYSLVLEGRGEPFERNAFFRIPSNEIPRRCKSLEFSVQVRPEGLRIDEGGWARAALEIYHHKGGRHGDDVYEKPDRVVALDVASGTRGWTTLSKRLTGIEKIASILVRVGGYRFRGLVRFATPQLVVPGEGNLISPFRPESNYHPHRNWLGENLSRKEWPEFRLTVNRREVFRGPVFCPIVRDPDVEFAIPEQVLKAGVNRLELTLLADYPTAPVYVLRRAEMVSQTARDFEIAAVPEYGVAGQTTPILVEVNRPTVTLRASTGETFKLERGLGVVHLSADQLAERIELTDGKRSETVSIERTVVKGGQDVLLGTGDAVYVPQTVEAFGAYLKWYMAHRIGNFVTFRPVYRWCGSRVFDREAWTFARGLLDRLGVRYAHMVDGRELPGKDVNPPVELLAGPNFVGRQSHECDGAFNYWGSRTDDPLFGDIFHRSKDPDGIEPGVHPVREQWRYFLFQNTVAHEDMRTGAQTFVERLRYIARYSTRHTGPSALFRYFYQAGLEFLGAETMYSAEDVVLASVRGAARAYGKSEFGAHLAVQWSSTPLDDPAHFRRYFLSLACCYLQGVTQINTEEGLYRMENLYAREDRFGAACSGHREAHAIVRRFIETHERRGTLRAPIGVLQGRDCGWTCFARGRVWAQEAESMRFGPPEESFDLLKVFYPRCRLDGIYRSDCPQEPQGWYSGTPYGPVDLLPVEAPLRVLRTYKALAFLGWNTFQEKDFAALLEYVRAGGTLLLARPHVSINTKRFEPSNVPSSKSLRQLLGEALRAGGRVERAVGRGRVIFYGQDLYPADAAVRRSYENDLRTVAKQQLAEERRRGWIEGSEDTDFAVYDAGDLRIAYLLNVAWWDHQSPSRARLLLQEKSFPLTVPFGRIQMAAMVGPWALVPENSDVDIVEAAGDEGRAAFLTQADGPSVYTVCCAEAPRKVIVSVDGKVVPVERVSSGRYRFTASPGSLAISV
;
A
#
# COMPACT_ATOMS: atom_id res chain seq x y z
N MET A 1 -8.34 -29.45 -12.37
CA MET A 1 -8.57 -28.06 -11.88
C MET A 1 -10.02 -27.62 -12.14
N GLN A 2 -10.55 -26.72 -11.31
CA GLN A 2 -11.90 -26.18 -11.48
C GLN A 2 -12.01 -25.30 -12.73
N ALA A 3 -13.08 -25.46 -13.52
CA ALA A 3 -13.31 -24.65 -14.69
C ALA A 3 -14.36 -23.56 -14.41
N THR A 4 -14.05 -22.31 -14.78
CA THR A 4 -14.99 -21.17 -14.79
C THR A 4 -15.26 -20.77 -16.24
N THR A 5 -16.53 -20.55 -16.58
CA THR A 5 -16.96 -20.08 -17.90
C THR A 5 -17.80 -18.82 -17.72
N ARG A 6 -17.65 -17.86 -18.65
CA ARG A 6 -18.44 -16.63 -18.69
C ARG A 6 -19.13 -16.51 -20.04
N GLN A 7 -20.42 -16.22 -20.02
CA GLN A 7 -21.22 -15.94 -21.21
C GLN A 7 -21.76 -14.52 -21.10
N ARG A 8 -21.32 -13.62 -21.99
CA ARG A 8 -21.87 -12.27 -22.08
C ARG A 8 -23.32 -12.33 -22.58
N LEU A 9 -24.21 -11.61 -21.91
CA LEU A 9 -25.63 -11.53 -22.24
C LEU A 9 -25.91 -10.25 -23.04
N VAL A 10 -26.89 -10.33 -23.94
CA VAL A 10 -27.33 -9.16 -24.73
C VAL A 10 -28.35 -8.37 -23.93
N ILE A 11 -28.01 -7.12 -23.58
CA ILE A 11 -28.94 -6.19 -22.92
C ILE A 11 -29.81 -5.53 -24.01
N PRO A 12 -31.15 -5.56 -23.91
CA PRO A 12 -32.01 -4.91 -24.89
C PRO A 12 -32.06 -3.39 -24.66
N VAL A 13 -31.45 -2.62 -25.57
CA VAL A 13 -31.32 -1.15 -25.44
C VAL A 13 -32.24 -0.36 -26.39
N ALA A 14 -32.68 -0.96 -27.50
CA ALA A 14 -33.29 -0.26 -28.65
C ALA A 14 -34.58 0.56 -28.39
N THR A 15 -35.18 0.49 -27.20
CA THR A 15 -36.44 1.19 -26.84
C THR A 15 -36.40 1.86 -25.47
N ARG A 16 -35.20 2.09 -24.91
CA ARG A 16 -35.03 2.56 -23.52
C ARG A 16 -34.08 3.76 -23.40
N PRO A 17 -34.20 4.56 -22.33
CA PRO A 17 -33.25 5.63 -22.05
C PRO A 17 -31.82 5.10 -21.93
N THR A 18 -30.87 5.81 -22.52
CA THR A 18 -29.44 5.52 -22.43
C THR A 18 -28.66 6.71 -21.90
N ASP A 19 -27.49 6.45 -21.33
CA ASP A 19 -26.53 7.50 -21.02
C ASP A 19 -25.80 7.99 -22.30
N ALA A 20 -24.83 8.88 -22.12
CA ALA A 20 -24.04 9.43 -23.23
C ALA A 20 -23.17 8.36 -23.94
N ASP A 21 -22.84 7.26 -23.25
CA ASP A 21 -22.07 6.13 -23.79
C ASP A 21 -22.98 5.11 -24.51
N GLY A 22 -24.30 5.30 -24.49
CA GLY A 22 -25.28 4.38 -25.07
C GLY A 22 -25.65 3.20 -24.15
N ASP A 23 -25.24 3.23 -22.88
CA ASP A 23 -25.54 2.20 -21.89
C ASP A 23 -26.94 2.37 -21.32
N LEU A 24 -27.59 1.26 -20.93
CA LEU A 24 -28.97 1.27 -20.45
C LEU A 24 -29.10 1.99 -19.09
N VAL A 25 -30.02 2.94 -19.00
CA VAL A 25 -30.38 3.61 -17.74
C VAL A 25 -31.65 2.99 -17.16
N LEU A 26 -31.60 2.59 -15.90
CA LEU A 26 -32.73 2.12 -15.12
C LEU A 26 -33.14 3.19 -14.10
N SER A 27 -34.35 3.69 -14.20
CA SER A 27 -34.96 4.58 -13.20
C SER A 27 -35.58 3.75 -12.07
N PRO A 28 -35.75 4.32 -10.86
CA PRO A 28 -36.46 3.65 -9.78
C PRO A 28 -37.85 3.14 -10.21
N GLY A 29 -38.13 1.86 -9.94
CA GLY A 29 -39.35 1.16 -10.35
C GLY A 29 -39.26 0.49 -11.73
N GLU A 30 -38.28 0.84 -12.57
CA GLU A 30 -38.12 0.24 -13.89
C GLU A 30 -37.45 -1.15 -13.81
N SER A 31 -37.80 -2.02 -14.76
CA SER A 31 -37.27 -3.38 -14.85
C SER A 31 -36.72 -3.66 -16.24
N VAL A 32 -35.57 -4.34 -16.36
CA VAL A 32 -35.03 -4.87 -17.62
C VAL A 32 -35.10 -6.39 -17.66
N ALA A 33 -35.62 -6.92 -18.76
CA ALA A 33 -35.67 -8.36 -19.00
C ALA A 33 -34.59 -8.77 -20.01
N ILE A 34 -33.70 -9.69 -19.60
CA ILE A 34 -32.63 -10.23 -20.43
C ILE A 34 -32.97 -11.70 -20.74
N ALA A 35 -33.09 -12.02 -22.03
CA ALA A 35 -33.25 -13.39 -22.49
C ALA A 35 -31.88 -14.00 -22.78
N TYR A 36 -31.62 -15.20 -22.26
CA TYR A 36 -30.40 -15.94 -22.60
C TYR A 36 -30.68 -17.41 -22.80
N ARG A 37 -29.90 -18.06 -23.68
CA ARG A 37 -30.01 -19.49 -23.92
C ARG A 37 -29.03 -20.24 -23.01
N HIS A 38 -29.58 -21.15 -22.21
CA HIS A 38 -28.84 -22.11 -21.41
C HIS A 38 -28.85 -23.46 -22.14
N ASP A 39 -27.77 -23.75 -22.84
CA ASP A 39 -27.59 -25.03 -23.51
C ASP A 39 -27.14 -26.07 -22.48
N ARG A 40 -28.10 -26.81 -21.93
CA ARG A 40 -27.79 -28.14 -21.39
C ARG A 40 -27.43 -29.01 -22.59
N ARG A 41 -26.16 -29.05 -23.00
CA ARG A 41 -25.70 -30.14 -23.87
C ARG A 41 -25.86 -31.43 -23.07
N SER A 42 -26.93 -32.15 -23.36
CA SER A 42 -27.16 -33.53 -22.91
C SER A 42 -25.95 -34.37 -23.34
N GLY A 43 -25.08 -34.73 -22.39
CA GLY A 43 -23.92 -35.57 -22.65
C GLY A 43 -22.83 -35.62 -21.56
N GLU A 44 -22.63 -34.58 -20.75
CA GLU A 44 -21.61 -34.57 -19.69
C GLU A 44 -22.15 -33.94 -18.39
N GLY A 45 -22.76 -34.75 -17.52
CA GLY A 45 -23.47 -34.34 -16.29
C GLY A 45 -22.57 -33.90 -15.13
N LEU A 46 -21.75 -32.86 -15.32
CA LEU A 46 -20.95 -32.27 -14.23
C LEU A 46 -21.77 -31.25 -13.40
N PRO A 47 -21.81 -31.37 -12.06
CA PRO A 47 -22.44 -30.38 -11.19
C PRO A 47 -21.82 -28.98 -11.38
N ARG A 48 -22.66 -27.93 -11.40
CA ARG A 48 -22.22 -26.54 -11.57
C ARG A 48 -22.91 -25.58 -10.62
N ARG A 49 -22.25 -24.46 -10.33
CA ARG A 49 -22.86 -23.26 -9.73
C ARG A 49 -22.98 -22.18 -10.79
N PHE A 50 -24.04 -21.37 -10.66
CA PHE A 50 -24.34 -20.28 -11.58
C PHE A 50 -24.45 -18.97 -10.82
N ALA A 51 -23.96 -17.89 -11.42
CA ALA A 51 -24.14 -16.54 -10.94
C ALA A 51 -24.42 -15.58 -12.10
N LEU A 52 -25.28 -14.60 -11.88
CA LEU A 52 -25.46 -13.47 -12.78
C LEU A 52 -24.55 -12.34 -12.29
N ARG A 53 -23.50 -12.05 -13.07
CA ARG A 53 -22.65 -10.88 -12.88
C ARG A 53 -23.26 -9.70 -13.62
N ILE A 54 -23.55 -8.61 -12.92
CA ILE A 54 -23.89 -7.33 -13.56
C ILE A 54 -22.75 -6.35 -13.34
N VAL A 55 -22.47 -5.52 -14.35
CA VAL A 55 -21.50 -4.44 -14.30
C VAL A 55 -22.27 -3.15 -14.56
N GLY A 56 -22.19 -2.21 -13.62
CA GLY A 56 -22.91 -0.96 -13.69
C GLY A 56 -22.71 -0.14 -12.42
N GLU A 57 -23.29 1.05 -12.37
CA GLU A 57 -23.07 2.00 -11.29
C GLU A 57 -24.28 2.89 -11.05
N ALA A 58 -24.37 3.46 -9.85
CA ALA A 58 -25.31 4.55 -9.59
C ALA A 58 -24.97 5.74 -10.52
N GLY A 59 -26.00 6.37 -11.07
CA GLY A 59 -25.92 7.51 -11.99
C GLY A 59 -25.50 8.82 -11.31
N LEU A 60 -24.48 8.76 -10.47
CA LEU A 60 -23.80 9.89 -9.86
C LEU A 60 -22.62 10.28 -10.76
N ALA A 61 -22.34 11.58 -10.84
CA ALA A 61 -21.16 12.04 -11.58
C ALA A 61 -19.91 11.40 -10.98
N TRP A 62 -19.11 10.73 -11.82
CA TRP A 62 -17.93 10.02 -11.32
C TRP A 62 -16.91 10.94 -10.69
N ARG A 63 -16.77 12.17 -11.19
CA ARG A 63 -15.85 13.17 -10.61
C ARG A 63 -16.15 13.41 -9.15
N GLU A 64 -17.43 13.49 -8.81
CA GLU A 64 -17.92 13.70 -7.46
C GLU A 64 -17.70 12.46 -6.57
N ARG A 65 -17.40 11.28 -7.13
CA ARG A 65 -17.07 10.05 -6.40
C ARG A 65 -15.56 9.87 -6.22
N CYS A 66 -14.74 10.89 -5.90
CA CYS A 66 -13.29 10.68 -5.69
C CYS A 66 -12.78 11.19 -4.33
N GLU A 67 -11.55 10.80 -4.01
CA GLU A 67 -10.89 11.05 -2.71
C GLU A 67 -10.43 12.50 -2.47
N PRO A 68 -9.90 13.29 -3.43
CA PRO A 68 -9.45 14.66 -3.15
C PRO A 68 -10.58 15.68 -3.02
N GLU A 69 -11.72 15.45 -3.68
CA GLU A 69 -12.88 16.36 -3.58
C GLU A 69 -13.78 16.01 -2.40
N GLN A 70 -13.66 14.78 -1.88
CA GLN A 70 -14.59 14.11 -0.97
C GLN A 70 -16.06 14.24 -1.46
N PRO A 71 -16.84 13.18 -1.67
CA PRO A 71 -18.26 13.27 -2.06
C PRO A 71 -19.15 13.76 -0.88
N LEU A 72 -18.85 14.92 -0.31
CA LEU A 72 -19.40 15.40 0.95
C LEU A 72 -20.87 15.72 0.83
N ILE A 73 -21.21 16.44 -0.24
CA ILE A 73 -22.54 16.97 -0.47
C ILE A 73 -23.61 15.86 -0.58
N TRP A 74 -23.20 14.64 -0.94
CA TRP A 74 -24.13 13.52 -1.10
C TRP A 74 -24.19 12.60 0.12
N TYR A 75 -23.02 12.20 0.65
CA TYR A 75 -22.97 11.11 1.62
C TYR A 75 -22.94 11.58 3.09
N ARG A 76 -22.60 12.85 3.33
CA ARG A 76 -22.79 13.52 4.64
C ARG A 76 -24.17 14.14 4.76
N SER A 77 -25.01 14.05 3.74
CA SER A 77 -26.36 14.61 3.77
C SER A 77 -27.33 13.76 4.58
N ILE A 78 -28.31 14.43 5.19
CA ILE A 78 -29.46 13.78 5.82
C ILE A 78 -30.64 13.58 4.85
N GLU A 79 -30.56 14.10 3.62
CA GLU A 79 -31.68 14.22 2.68
C GLU A 79 -32.38 12.89 2.36
N ASP A 80 -31.63 11.80 2.17
CA ASP A 80 -32.20 10.49 1.84
C ASP A 80 -33.08 9.93 3.00
N ALA A 81 -32.83 10.41 4.21
CA ALA A 81 -33.57 10.10 5.42
C ALA A 81 -34.71 11.10 5.72
N LEU A 82 -34.87 12.18 4.93
CA LEU A 82 -35.98 13.13 5.11
C LEU A 82 -37.27 12.63 4.45
N ARG A 83 -38.42 12.91 5.07
CA ARG A 83 -39.74 12.69 4.49
C ARG A 83 -40.61 13.93 4.62
N ARG A 84 -41.40 14.21 3.57
CA ARG A 84 -42.41 15.28 3.54
C ARG A 84 -43.74 14.71 4.04
N ASP A 85 -43.81 14.50 5.34
CA ASP A 85 -45.06 14.21 6.04
C ASP A 85 -45.40 15.42 6.91
N ALA A 86 -46.24 16.32 6.37
CA ALA A 86 -46.64 17.56 7.05
C ALA A 86 -47.11 17.27 8.49
N MET A 87 -46.24 17.54 9.46
CA MET A 87 -46.45 17.13 10.84
C MET A 87 -45.92 18.18 11.80
N CYS A 88 -46.76 18.53 12.78
CA CYS A 88 -46.50 19.53 13.82
C CYS A 88 -45.93 20.86 13.31
N GLY A 89 -46.36 21.28 12.12
CA GLY A 89 -45.98 22.56 11.53
C GLY A 89 -44.61 22.59 10.85
N GLU A 90 -43.91 21.46 10.76
CA GLU A 90 -42.63 21.34 10.04
C GLU A 90 -42.82 20.66 8.67
N GLU A 91 -41.95 20.99 7.71
CA GLU A 91 -41.99 20.45 6.35
C GLU A 91 -41.38 19.03 6.26
N TYR A 92 -40.39 18.73 7.09
CA TYR A 92 -39.64 17.47 7.05
C TYR A 92 -39.54 16.79 8.42
N SER A 93 -39.65 15.45 8.43
CA SER A 93 -39.20 14.60 9.53
C SER A 93 -37.96 13.80 9.12
N LEU A 94 -37.09 13.49 10.09
CA LEU A 94 -35.98 12.55 9.90
C LEU A 94 -36.48 11.13 10.19
N VAL A 95 -36.38 10.24 9.21
CA VAL A 95 -36.88 8.87 9.25
C VAL A 95 -35.72 7.88 9.24
N LEU A 96 -35.65 7.07 10.30
CA LEU A 96 -34.64 6.02 10.43
C LEU A 96 -35.33 4.66 10.39
N GLU A 97 -34.91 3.81 9.45
CA GLU A 97 -35.26 2.39 9.40
C GLU A 97 -34.06 1.57 9.88
N GLY A 98 -34.33 0.64 10.81
CA GLY A 98 -33.34 -0.28 11.33
C GLY A 98 -33.74 -1.74 11.07
N ARG A 99 -32.73 -2.58 10.86
CA ARG A 99 -32.82 -4.04 10.69
C ARG A 99 -31.96 -4.76 11.73
N GLY A 100 -31.58 -4.08 12.80
CA GLY A 100 -30.69 -4.56 13.85
C GLY A 100 -29.22 -4.47 13.47
N GLU A 101 -28.86 -3.54 12.58
CA GLU A 101 -27.48 -3.42 12.11
C GLU A 101 -26.53 -2.97 13.23
N PRO A 102 -25.26 -3.43 13.20
CA PRO A 102 -24.27 -3.16 14.23
C PRO A 102 -23.50 -1.83 14.01
N PHE A 103 -24.06 -0.88 13.28
CA PHE A 103 -23.48 0.45 13.04
C PHE A 103 -24.47 1.55 13.40
N GLU A 104 -23.95 2.73 13.73
CA GLU A 104 -24.77 3.87 14.14
C GLU A 104 -25.32 4.63 12.92
N ARG A 105 -26.53 5.15 13.05
CA ARG A 105 -27.15 6.08 12.09
C ARG A 105 -27.39 7.38 12.83
N ASN A 106 -26.73 8.46 12.42
CA ASN A 106 -26.77 9.72 13.15
C ASN A 106 -26.96 10.92 12.22
N ALA A 107 -27.69 11.93 12.71
CA ALA A 107 -27.65 13.30 12.25
C ALA A 107 -27.06 14.16 13.36
N PHE A 108 -26.04 14.96 13.04
CA PHE A 108 -25.30 15.82 13.93
C PHE A 108 -25.52 17.30 13.59
N PHE A 109 -25.64 18.14 14.61
CA PHE A 109 -25.68 19.59 14.46
C PHE A 109 -24.92 20.24 15.61
N ARG A 110 -24.04 21.19 15.31
CA ARG A 110 -23.23 21.89 16.32
C ARG A 110 -23.77 23.30 16.55
N ILE A 111 -23.96 23.64 17.82
CA ILE A 111 -24.23 25.01 18.26
C ILE A 111 -22.94 25.58 18.85
N PRO A 112 -22.31 26.57 18.22
CA PRO A 112 -21.07 27.20 18.70
C PRO A 112 -21.32 28.16 19.87
N SER A 113 -20.26 28.47 20.64
CA SER A 113 -20.33 29.32 21.84
C SER A 113 -21.03 30.67 21.64
N ASN A 114 -20.86 31.30 20.49
CA ASN A 114 -21.40 32.62 20.16
C ASN A 114 -22.91 32.61 19.89
N GLU A 115 -23.50 31.45 19.62
CA GLU A 115 -24.95 31.27 19.43
C GLU A 115 -25.68 30.88 20.71
N ILE A 116 -24.94 30.57 21.79
CA ILE A 116 -25.50 30.21 23.09
C ILE A 116 -25.62 31.48 23.94
N PRO A 117 -26.81 31.87 24.42
CA PRO A 117 -26.96 33.11 25.17
C PRO A 117 -26.17 33.10 26.50
N ARG A 118 -25.27 34.08 26.67
CA ARG A 118 -24.32 34.18 27.80
C ARG A 118 -24.97 34.23 29.19
N ARG A 119 -26.25 34.61 29.29
CA ARG A 119 -27.01 34.76 30.55
C ARG A 119 -28.08 33.68 30.74
N CYS A 120 -28.10 32.64 29.90
CA CYS A 120 -29.11 31.58 29.98
C CYS A 120 -28.88 30.69 31.22
N LYS A 121 -29.86 30.63 32.12
CA LYS A 121 -29.80 29.78 33.33
C LYS A 121 -30.39 28.38 33.13
N SER A 122 -31.23 28.22 32.12
CA SER A 122 -31.90 26.96 31.80
C SER A 122 -32.32 26.89 30.34
N LEU A 123 -32.19 25.72 29.74
CA LEU A 123 -32.66 25.41 28.39
C LEU A 123 -33.73 24.32 28.47
N GLU A 124 -34.68 24.34 27.54
CA GLU A 124 -35.66 23.27 27.39
C GLU A 124 -35.33 22.43 26.15
N PHE A 125 -34.93 21.17 26.36
CA PHE A 125 -34.66 20.24 25.28
C PHE A 125 -35.86 19.33 25.06
N SER A 126 -36.38 19.29 23.85
CA SER A 126 -37.50 18.40 23.49
C SER A 126 -37.38 17.88 22.07
N VAL A 127 -38.05 16.77 21.78
CA VAL A 127 -38.18 16.22 20.43
C VAL A 127 -39.52 15.49 20.33
N GLN A 128 -40.19 15.60 19.18
CA GLN A 128 -41.35 14.77 18.89
C GLN A 128 -40.94 13.53 18.10
N VAL A 129 -41.45 12.37 18.50
CA VAL A 129 -41.08 11.09 17.91
C VAL A 129 -42.29 10.23 17.62
N ARG A 130 -42.21 9.43 16.55
CA ARG A 130 -43.22 8.44 16.16
C ARG A 130 -42.54 7.11 15.82
N PRO A 131 -42.50 6.16 16.77
CA PRO A 131 -42.01 4.81 16.52
C PRO A 131 -43.08 3.94 15.86
N GLU A 132 -42.67 3.10 14.91
CA GLU A 132 -43.50 2.14 14.18
C GLU A 132 -42.82 0.78 14.14
N GLY A 133 -43.36 -0.17 14.91
CA GLY A 133 -42.75 -1.48 15.08
C GLY A 133 -41.34 -1.41 15.68
N LEU A 134 -41.01 -0.34 16.42
CA LEU A 134 -39.66 -0.12 16.93
C LEU A 134 -39.32 -1.18 17.97
N ARG A 135 -38.21 -1.88 17.76
CA ARG A 135 -37.62 -2.79 18.74
C ARG A 135 -36.15 -2.44 18.88
N ILE A 136 -35.71 -2.19 20.10
CA ILE A 136 -34.30 -1.93 20.41
C ILE A 136 -33.68 -3.27 20.86
N ASP A 137 -32.64 -3.70 20.14
CA ASP A 137 -31.88 -4.92 20.49
C ASP A 137 -30.91 -4.62 21.64
N GLU A 138 -30.27 -5.64 22.22
CA GLU A 138 -29.39 -5.47 23.38
C GLU A 138 -28.21 -4.53 23.09
N GLY A 139 -28.01 -3.55 23.98
CA GLY A 139 -27.02 -2.47 23.81
C GLY A 139 -27.38 -1.44 22.74
N GLY A 140 -28.54 -1.57 22.10
CA GLY A 140 -29.06 -0.62 21.12
C GLY A 140 -29.74 0.60 21.75
N TRP A 141 -30.08 1.57 20.91
CA TRP A 141 -30.82 2.77 21.29
C TRP A 141 -31.43 3.46 20.06
N ALA A 142 -32.46 4.28 20.30
CA ALA A 142 -32.96 5.28 19.36
C ALA A 142 -33.27 6.55 20.18
N ARG A 143 -32.64 7.69 19.87
CA ARG A 143 -32.74 8.89 20.73
C ARG A 143 -32.35 10.19 20.04
N ALA A 144 -32.77 11.30 20.65
CA ALA A 144 -32.14 12.60 20.48
C ALA A 144 -31.29 12.92 21.72
N ALA A 145 -30.07 13.38 21.53
CA ALA A 145 -29.13 13.66 22.61
C ALA A 145 -28.39 14.98 22.41
N LEU A 146 -28.04 15.61 23.53
CA LEU A 146 -27.15 16.76 23.61
C LEU A 146 -25.85 16.34 24.29
N GLU A 147 -24.74 16.56 23.61
CA GLU A 147 -23.40 16.51 24.15
C GLU A 147 -22.95 17.94 24.47
N ILE A 148 -22.76 18.24 25.75
CA ILE A 148 -22.46 19.58 26.25
C ILE A 148 -20.98 19.67 26.63
N TYR A 149 -20.30 20.69 26.11
CA TYR A 149 -18.89 20.97 26.33
C TYR A 149 -18.75 22.30 27.06
N HIS A 150 -18.13 22.31 28.23
CA HIS A 150 -17.84 23.51 29.00
C HIS A 150 -16.48 24.11 28.61
N HIS A 151 -16.31 25.41 28.83
CA HIS A 151 -15.02 26.06 28.75
C HIS A 151 -14.04 25.45 29.76
N LYS A 152 -12.88 24.99 29.27
CA LYS A 152 -11.74 24.54 30.05
C LYS A 152 -10.47 25.22 29.52
N GLY A 153 -9.46 25.36 30.38
CA GLY A 153 -8.14 25.85 29.93
C GLY A 153 -7.62 24.95 28.80
N GLY A 154 -7.28 25.54 27.64
CA GLY A 154 -6.76 24.83 26.48
C GLY A 154 -7.81 24.29 25.49
N ARG A 155 -9.11 24.28 25.82
CA ARG A 155 -10.18 23.83 24.90
C ARG A 155 -10.71 24.98 24.05
N HIS A 156 -10.76 24.80 22.74
CA HIS A 156 -11.35 25.79 21.82
C HIS A 156 -12.89 25.81 21.91
N GLY A 157 -13.51 26.97 21.67
CA GLY A 157 -14.97 27.17 21.76
C GLY A 157 -15.82 26.40 20.74
N ASP A 158 -15.18 25.71 19.80
CA ASP A 158 -15.84 24.96 18.71
C ASP A 158 -15.45 23.48 18.71
N ASP A 159 -14.66 23.08 19.71
CA ASP A 159 -14.11 21.74 19.84
C ASP A 159 -15.19 20.77 20.32
N VAL A 160 -15.42 19.73 19.52
CA VAL A 160 -16.26 18.59 19.87
C VAL A 160 -15.51 17.26 19.70
N TYR A 161 -14.18 17.30 19.60
CA TYR A 161 -13.34 16.09 19.50
C TYR A 161 -13.26 15.36 20.84
N GLU A 162 -13.05 16.10 21.94
CA GLU A 162 -12.94 15.52 23.28
C GLU A 162 -14.23 14.82 23.75
N LYS A 163 -14.15 14.12 24.89
CA LYS A 163 -15.36 13.60 25.53
C LYS A 163 -16.24 14.75 26.04
N PRO A 164 -17.57 14.68 25.85
CA PRO A 164 -18.49 15.68 26.39
C PRO A 164 -18.46 15.68 27.92
N ASP A 165 -18.65 16.85 28.52
CA ASP A 165 -18.71 16.99 29.98
C ASP A 165 -20.04 16.51 30.55
N ARG A 166 -21.10 16.59 29.74
CA ARG A 166 -22.43 16.13 30.10
C ARG A 166 -23.17 15.66 28.84
N VAL A 167 -23.84 14.52 28.96
CA VAL A 167 -24.74 14.01 27.92
C VAL A 167 -26.18 14.02 28.46
N VAL A 168 -27.11 14.54 27.66
CA VAL A 168 -28.55 14.57 27.98
C VAL A 168 -29.30 13.93 26.83
N ALA A 169 -29.84 12.73 27.07
CA ALA A 169 -30.60 11.96 26.08
C ALA A 169 -32.11 11.98 26.34
N LEU A 170 -32.87 11.93 25.24
CA LEU A 170 -34.30 11.67 25.17
C LEU A 170 -34.50 10.37 24.39
N ASP A 171 -34.57 9.26 25.12
CA ASP A 171 -34.65 7.91 24.55
C ASP A 171 -36.07 7.57 24.09
N VAL A 172 -36.18 6.99 22.89
CA VAL A 172 -37.45 6.55 22.31
C VAL A 172 -37.78 5.15 22.82
N ALA A 173 -38.98 4.98 23.36
CA ALA A 173 -39.46 3.67 23.80
C ALA A 173 -39.81 2.77 22.61
N SER A 174 -39.51 1.47 22.72
CA SER A 174 -39.96 0.44 21.77
C SER A 174 -41.49 0.41 21.64
N GLY A 175 -41.97 -0.04 20.47
CA GLY A 175 -43.37 -0.24 20.14
C GLY A 175 -43.84 0.59 18.94
N THR A 176 -45.16 0.62 18.75
CA THR A 176 -45.82 1.49 17.75
C THR A 176 -46.65 2.53 18.50
N ARG A 177 -46.44 3.82 18.22
CA ARG A 177 -47.19 4.92 18.84
C ARG A 177 -47.42 6.03 17.82
N GLY A 178 -48.42 6.88 18.08
CA GLY A 178 -48.52 8.17 17.41
C GLY A 178 -47.38 9.12 17.79
N TRP A 179 -47.43 10.35 17.32
CA TRP A 179 -46.45 11.35 17.70
C TRP A 179 -46.51 11.65 19.20
N THR A 180 -45.35 11.58 19.85
CA THR A 180 -45.19 11.81 21.29
C THR A 180 -44.04 12.78 21.54
N THR A 181 -44.20 13.69 22.49
CA THR A 181 -43.15 14.64 22.85
C THR A 181 -42.32 14.07 24.00
N LEU A 182 -41.01 13.99 23.79
CA LEU A 182 -40.03 13.75 24.84
C LEU A 182 -39.42 15.11 25.21
N SER A 183 -39.27 15.41 26.50
CA SER A 183 -38.64 16.66 26.92
C SER A 183 -37.88 16.54 28.23
N LYS A 184 -36.89 17.42 28.41
CA LYS A 184 -36.10 17.55 29.62
C LYS A 184 -35.66 18.99 29.80
N ARG A 185 -35.86 19.51 31.01
CA ARG A 185 -35.32 20.80 31.42
C ARG A 185 -33.86 20.66 31.82
N LEU A 186 -33.02 21.52 31.26
CA LEU A 186 -31.59 21.59 31.53
C LEU A 186 -31.33 22.76 32.48
N THR A 187 -30.54 22.51 33.52
CA THR A 187 -30.08 23.51 34.50
C THR A 187 -28.57 23.40 34.67
N GLY A 188 -27.93 24.44 35.20
CA GLY A 188 -26.46 24.50 35.36
C GLY A 188 -25.74 24.68 34.02
N ILE A 189 -26.24 25.59 33.18
CA ILE A 189 -25.79 25.84 31.79
C ILE A 189 -24.87 27.05 31.78
N GLU A 190 -23.85 27.03 32.63
CA GLU A 190 -22.89 28.14 32.73
C GLU A 190 -21.61 27.79 31.99
N LYS A 191 -21.01 28.77 31.30
CA LYS A 191 -19.71 28.61 30.62
C LYS A 191 -19.69 27.46 29.60
N ILE A 192 -20.74 27.29 28.80
CA ILE A 192 -20.73 26.34 27.69
C ILE A 192 -19.85 26.87 26.55
N ALA A 193 -18.93 26.03 26.10
CA ALA A 193 -18.14 26.23 24.89
C ALA A 193 -18.96 25.83 23.65
N SER A 194 -19.51 24.62 23.62
CA SER A 194 -20.28 24.16 22.46
C SER A 194 -21.33 23.13 22.89
N ILE A 195 -22.35 22.96 22.05
CA ILE A 195 -23.34 21.87 22.19
C ILE A 195 -23.38 21.11 20.86
N LEU A 196 -23.18 19.80 20.92
CA LEU A 196 -23.42 18.91 19.79
C LEU A 196 -24.76 18.22 19.99
N VAL A 197 -25.67 18.42 19.05
CA VAL A 197 -26.94 17.71 18.95
C VAL A 197 -26.73 16.46 18.12
N ARG A 198 -27.25 15.34 18.59
CA ARG A 198 -27.18 14.04 17.92
C ARG A 198 -28.56 13.40 17.90
N VAL A 199 -29.08 13.08 16.72
CA VAL A 199 -30.34 12.35 16.54
C VAL A 199 -30.05 11.07 15.79
N GLY A 200 -30.43 9.91 16.30
CA GLY A 200 -30.01 8.66 15.69
C GLY A 200 -30.56 7.38 16.29
N GLY A 201 -29.98 6.28 15.84
CA GLY A 201 -30.17 4.96 16.43
C GLY A 201 -29.01 3.99 16.17
N TYR A 202 -28.95 2.95 16.98
CA TYR A 202 -27.98 1.85 16.94
C TYR A 202 -28.67 0.54 17.34
N ARG A 203 -28.44 -0.56 16.62
CA ARG A 203 -29.02 -1.88 16.91
C ARG A 203 -30.53 -1.83 17.23
N PHE A 204 -31.30 -1.26 16.32
CA PHE A 204 -32.76 -1.22 16.42
C PHE A 204 -33.40 -1.80 15.14
N ARG A 205 -34.66 -2.24 15.27
CA ARG A 205 -35.50 -2.79 14.21
C ARG A 205 -36.78 -1.99 14.09
N GLY A 206 -37.32 -1.90 12.89
CA GLY A 206 -38.52 -1.09 12.61
C GLY A 206 -38.15 0.34 12.27
N LEU A 207 -39.13 1.25 12.38
CA LEU A 207 -39.00 2.61 11.90
C LEU A 207 -39.21 3.59 13.07
N VAL A 208 -38.41 4.66 13.11
CA VAL A 208 -38.64 5.80 14.00
C VAL A 208 -38.54 7.11 13.21
N ARG A 209 -39.53 7.98 13.42
CA ARG A 209 -39.51 9.36 12.90
C ARG A 209 -39.20 10.33 14.02
N PHE A 210 -38.37 11.32 13.72
CA PHE A 210 -38.06 12.45 14.58
C PHE A 210 -38.49 13.75 13.88
N ALA A 211 -39.27 14.58 14.56
CA ALA A 211 -39.37 16.00 14.23
C ALA A 211 -38.07 16.71 14.64
N THR A 212 -37.84 17.94 14.18
CA THR A 212 -36.63 18.69 14.55
C THR A 212 -36.55 18.81 16.08
N PRO A 213 -35.45 18.40 16.72
CA PRO A 213 -35.26 18.65 18.13
C PRO A 213 -35.28 20.15 18.42
N GLN A 214 -35.90 20.51 19.53
CA GLN A 214 -36.00 21.88 20.01
C GLN A 214 -35.09 22.05 21.21
N LEU A 215 -34.19 23.01 21.15
CA LEU A 215 -33.41 23.50 22.29
C LEU A 215 -33.79 24.97 22.50
N VAL A 216 -34.82 25.18 23.30
CA VAL A 216 -35.47 26.48 23.44
C VAL A 216 -34.82 27.26 24.58
N VAL A 217 -34.43 28.50 24.27
CA VAL A 217 -34.13 29.52 25.26
C VAL A 217 -35.45 30.18 25.65
N PRO A 218 -35.83 30.19 26.95
CA PRO A 218 -37.06 30.83 27.38
C PRO A 218 -37.14 32.29 26.91
N GLY A 219 -38.07 32.58 26.00
CA GLY A 219 -38.33 33.92 25.46
C GLY A 219 -37.54 34.33 24.20
N GLU A 220 -36.58 33.53 23.71
CA GLU A 220 -35.74 33.89 22.54
C GLU A 220 -35.94 32.97 21.31
N GLY A 221 -36.28 31.68 21.51
CA GLY A 221 -36.57 30.74 20.41
C GLY A 221 -35.70 29.48 20.42
N ASN A 222 -35.81 28.66 19.35
CA ASN A 222 -35.04 27.43 19.18
C ASN A 222 -33.66 27.72 18.59
N LEU A 223 -32.61 27.16 19.20
CA LEU A 223 -31.22 27.26 18.73
C LEU A 223 -30.90 26.26 17.60
N ILE A 224 -31.70 25.20 17.45
CA ILE A 224 -31.46 24.13 16.48
C ILE A 224 -32.09 24.49 15.14
N SER A 225 -31.34 24.33 14.05
CA SER A 225 -31.88 24.53 12.70
C SER A 225 -32.86 23.39 12.33
N PRO A 226 -34.01 23.70 11.70
CA PRO A 226 -34.95 22.69 11.22
C PRO A 226 -34.30 21.61 10.35
N PHE A 227 -34.82 20.39 10.40
CA PHE A 227 -34.49 19.39 9.39
C PHE A 227 -34.95 19.86 8.02
N ARG A 228 -34.01 19.94 7.08
CA ARG A 228 -34.25 20.40 5.70
C ARG A 228 -33.09 19.94 4.80
N PRO A 229 -33.28 19.96 3.47
CA PRO A 229 -32.20 19.78 2.50
C PRO A 229 -31.04 20.75 2.72
N GLU A 230 -29.85 20.39 2.24
CA GLU A 230 -28.65 21.18 2.44
C GLU A 230 -28.75 22.58 1.83
N SER A 231 -28.14 23.57 2.49
CA SER A 231 -28.09 24.95 2.04
C SER A 231 -26.66 25.43 1.81
N ASN A 232 -26.39 25.96 0.62
CA ASN A 232 -25.10 26.57 0.28
C ASN A 232 -24.93 27.99 0.83
N TYR A 233 -26.01 28.64 1.28
CA TYR A 233 -25.95 30.01 1.81
C TYR A 233 -25.42 30.07 3.25
N HIS A 234 -25.73 29.04 4.05
CA HIS A 234 -25.32 28.94 5.46
C HIS A 234 -24.84 27.51 5.77
N PRO A 235 -23.69 27.09 5.20
CA PRO A 235 -23.22 25.71 5.32
C PRO A 235 -22.97 25.27 6.77
N HIS A 236 -22.55 26.19 7.64
CA HIS A 236 -22.39 25.97 9.08
C HIS A 236 -23.71 25.61 9.81
N ARG A 237 -24.87 25.80 9.16
CA ARG A 237 -26.20 25.43 9.68
C ARG A 237 -26.76 24.13 9.07
N ASN A 238 -25.99 23.43 8.24
CA ASN A 238 -26.40 22.13 7.71
C ASN A 238 -26.22 21.03 8.78
N TRP A 239 -27.03 19.98 8.68
CA TRP A 239 -26.89 18.78 9.49
C TRP A 239 -25.88 17.82 8.84
N LEU A 240 -25.01 17.23 9.66
CA LEU A 240 -24.06 16.20 9.23
C LEU A 240 -24.64 14.80 9.46
N GLY A 241 -24.79 14.02 8.41
CA GLY A 241 -25.26 12.64 8.42
C GLY A 241 -24.14 11.59 8.50
N GLU A 242 -24.41 10.51 9.23
CA GLU A 242 -23.61 9.28 9.31
C GLU A 242 -24.52 8.08 9.04
N ASN A 243 -24.17 7.26 8.02
CA ASN A 243 -24.96 6.09 7.59
C ASN A 243 -26.43 6.41 7.25
N LEU A 244 -26.70 7.64 6.77
CA LEU A 244 -28.03 8.08 6.34
C LEU A 244 -28.21 8.09 4.83
N SER A 245 -27.14 8.31 4.05
CA SER A 245 -27.24 8.25 2.60
C SER A 245 -27.50 6.82 2.11
N ARG A 246 -28.35 6.71 1.10
CA ARG A 246 -28.74 5.46 0.43
C ARG A 246 -28.22 5.39 -1.01
N LYS A 247 -27.54 6.43 -1.48
CA LYS A 247 -27.06 6.56 -2.87
C LYS A 247 -25.99 5.53 -3.23
N GLU A 248 -25.19 5.08 -2.26
CA GLU A 248 -24.20 4.00 -2.42
C GLU A 248 -24.82 2.59 -2.32
N TRP A 249 -26.12 2.47 -2.05
CA TRP A 249 -26.80 1.20 -1.80
C TRP A 249 -28.07 1.06 -2.65
N PRO A 250 -27.97 1.05 -4.00
CA PRO A 250 -29.13 0.76 -4.86
C PRO A 250 -29.77 -0.57 -4.48
N GLU A 251 -31.10 -0.58 -4.42
CA GLU A 251 -31.87 -1.77 -4.10
C GLU A 251 -32.36 -2.46 -5.37
N PHE A 252 -32.16 -3.77 -5.47
CA PHE A 252 -32.57 -4.55 -6.64
C PHE A 252 -33.57 -5.64 -6.25
N ARG A 253 -34.42 -5.97 -7.20
CA ARG A 253 -35.12 -7.26 -7.25
C ARG A 253 -34.71 -7.99 -8.52
N LEU A 254 -34.25 -9.22 -8.38
CA LEU A 254 -33.92 -10.11 -9.49
C LEU A 254 -34.89 -11.28 -9.51
N THR A 255 -35.51 -11.51 -10.67
CA THR A 255 -36.31 -12.71 -10.91
C THR A 255 -35.76 -13.52 -12.09
N VAL A 256 -35.83 -14.84 -11.99
CA VAL A 256 -35.45 -15.79 -13.04
C VAL A 256 -36.64 -16.67 -13.34
N ASN A 257 -37.10 -16.64 -14.60
CA ASN A 257 -38.32 -17.36 -15.02
C ASN A 257 -39.52 -17.10 -14.07
N ARG A 258 -39.70 -15.83 -13.67
CA ARG A 258 -40.74 -15.34 -12.73
C ARG A 258 -40.58 -15.78 -11.26
N ARG A 259 -39.49 -16.42 -10.88
CA ARG A 259 -39.16 -16.71 -9.47
C ARG A 259 -38.20 -15.66 -8.94
N GLU A 260 -38.53 -15.02 -7.83
CA GLU A 260 -37.63 -14.09 -7.14
C GLU A 260 -36.42 -14.87 -6.59
N VAL A 261 -35.21 -14.47 -6.99
CA VAL A 261 -33.95 -15.08 -6.52
C VAL A 261 -33.16 -14.15 -5.62
N PHE A 262 -33.41 -12.83 -5.73
CA PHE A 262 -32.78 -11.82 -4.89
C PHE A 262 -33.71 -10.60 -4.74
N ARG A 263 -33.73 -10.03 -3.54
CA ARG A 263 -34.31 -8.73 -3.24
C ARG A 263 -33.52 -8.07 -2.11
N GLY A 264 -32.95 -6.89 -2.37
CA GLY A 264 -32.24 -6.14 -1.33
C GLY A 264 -31.24 -5.12 -1.87
N PRO A 265 -30.56 -4.40 -0.96
CA PRO A 265 -29.54 -3.44 -1.31
C PRO A 265 -28.25 -4.12 -1.79
N VAL A 266 -27.57 -3.47 -2.73
CA VAL A 266 -26.24 -3.85 -3.22
C VAL A 266 -25.33 -2.63 -3.11
N PHE A 267 -24.13 -2.81 -2.57
CA PHE A 267 -23.17 -1.73 -2.49
C PHE A 267 -22.64 -1.35 -3.88
N CYS A 268 -22.63 -0.05 -4.18
CA CYS A 268 -21.98 0.53 -5.34
C CYS A 268 -20.71 1.25 -4.86
N PRO A 269 -19.53 0.65 -5.00
CA PRO A 269 -18.27 1.26 -4.58
C PRO A 269 -17.92 2.51 -5.39
N ILE A 270 -16.93 3.23 -4.90
CA ILE A 270 -16.44 4.50 -5.46
C ILE A 270 -15.87 4.36 -6.88
N VAL A 271 -15.40 3.16 -7.24
CA VAL A 271 -14.81 2.84 -8.55
C VAL A 271 -15.82 2.93 -9.70
N ARG A 272 -15.30 3.08 -10.93
CA ARG A 272 -16.10 2.97 -12.15
C ARG A 272 -16.41 1.53 -12.49
N ASP A 273 -17.59 1.28 -13.04
CA ASP A 273 -18.01 -0.03 -13.54
C ASP A 273 -17.83 -1.17 -12.52
N PRO A 274 -18.29 -1.01 -11.26
CA PRO A 274 -18.23 -2.11 -10.31
C PRO A 274 -19.10 -3.27 -10.77
N ASP A 275 -18.67 -4.47 -10.38
CA ASP A 275 -19.39 -5.69 -10.65
C ASP A 275 -19.98 -6.27 -9.36
N VAL A 276 -21.20 -6.80 -9.47
CA VAL A 276 -21.84 -7.61 -8.43
C VAL A 276 -22.31 -8.92 -9.03
N GLU A 277 -22.17 -10.00 -8.26
CA GLU A 277 -22.60 -11.33 -8.65
C GLU A 277 -23.80 -11.78 -7.80
N PHE A 278 -24.91 -12.12 -8.45
CA PHE A 278 -26.08 -12.73 -7.82
C PHE A 278 -26.04 -14.24 -8.02
N ALA A 279 -26.04 -15.02 -6.93
CA ALA A 279 -26.14 -16.47 -7.02
C ALA A 279 -27.47 -16.88 -7.69
N ILE A 280 -27.39 -17.76 -8.69
CA ILE A 280 -28.56 -18.28 -9.41
C ILE A 280 -28.72 -19.77 -9.10
N PRO A 281 -29.78 -20.17 -8.39
CA PRO A 281 -30.04 -21.59 -8.12
C PRO A 281 -30.25 -22.36 -9.44
N GLU A 282 -29.58 -23.49 -9.63
CA GLU A 282 -29.75 -24.29 -10.86
C GLU A 282 -31.22 -24.70 -11.08
N GLN A 283 -31.99 -24.89 -10.00
CA GLN A 283 -33.38 -25.32 -10.02
C GLN A 283 -34.35 -24.29 -10.64
N VAL A 284 -33.93 -23.01 -10.77
CA VAL A 284 -34.74 -21.99 -11.45
C VAL A 284 -34.40 -21.87 -12.93
N LEU A 285 -33.32 -22.52 -13.38
CA LEU A 285 -32.91 -22.57 -14.78
C LEU A 285 -33.64 -23.67 -15.54
N LYS A 286 -33.99 -23.41 -16.78
CA LYS A 286 -34.54 -24.40 -17.72
C LYS A 286 -33.62 -24.57 -18.92
N ALA A 287 -33.66 -25.74 -19.55
CA ALA A 287 -32.99 -25.95 -20.82
C ALA A 287 -33.59 -25.01 -21.89
N GLY A 288 -32.75 -24.43 -22.75
CA GLY A 288 -33.16 -23.46 -23.76
C GLY A 288 -33.22 -22.02 -23.21
N VAL A 289 -34.24 -21.25 -23.58
CA VAL A 289 -34.29 -19.80 -23.31
C VAL A 289 -34.80 -19.51 -21.89
N ASN A 290 -33.96 -18.89 -21.07
CA ASN A 290 -34.31 -18.36 -19.75
C ASN A 290 -34.55 -16.86 -19.83
N ARG A 291 -35.41 -16.35 -18.93
CA ARG A 291 -35.69 -14.90 -18.79
C ARG A 291 -35.25 -14.44 -17.41
N LEU A 292 -34.26 -13.55 -17.39
CA LEU A 292 -33.78 -12.82 -16.21
C LEU A 292 -34.46 -11.46 -16.19
N GLU A 293 -34.96 -10.99 -15.05
CA GLU A 293 -35.56 -9.66 -14.94
C GLU A 293 -35.03 -8.94 -13.70
N LEU A 294 -34.34 -7.83 -13.92
CA LEU A 294 -33.74 -6.98 -12.89
C LEU A 294 -34.54 -5.69 -12.76
N THR A 295 -35.07 -5.42 -11.56
CA THR A 295 -35.80 -4.20 -11.20
C THR A 295 -34.96 -3.34 -10.27
N LEU A 296 -34.81 -2.05 -10.57
CA LEU A 296 -34.27 -1.07 -9.60
C LEU A 296 -35.40 -0.63 -8.67
N LEU A 297 -35.18 -0.72 -7.37
CA LEU A 297 -36.11 -0.31 -6.31
C LEU A 297 -35.60 0.98 -5.67
N ALA A 298 -36.49 1.95 -5.44
CA ALA A 298 -36.23 3.05 -4.51
C ALA A 298 -37.56 3.65 -4.01
N ASP A 299 -37.53 4.19 -2.80
CA ASP A 299 -38.66 4.80 -2.11
C ASP A 299 -38.31 6.19 -1.52
N TYR A 300 -37.25 6.83 -2.01
CA TYR A 300 -36.79 8.14 -1.57
C TYR A 300 -36.61 9.11 -2.77
N PRO A 301 -36.85 10.43 -2.58
CA PRO A 301 -36.96 11.37 -3.70
C PRO A 301 -35.68 11.58 -4.52
N THR A 302 -34.52 11.42 -3.88
CA THR A 302 -33.18 11.70 -4.41
C THR A 302 -32.45 10.43 -4.89
N ALA A 303 -33.20 9.34 -5.13
CA ALA A 303 -32.63 8.08 -5.58
C ALA A 303 -31.98 8.20 -6.97
N PRO A 304 -30.70 7.87 -7.13
CA PRO A 304 -30.05 7.92 -8.42
C PRO A 304 -30.61 6.84 -9.34
N VAL A 305 -30.59 7.10 -10.65
CA VAL A 305 -30.75 6.06 -11.66
C VAL A 305 -29.59 5.06 -11.56
N TYR A 306 -29.71 3.90 -12.19
CA TYR A 306 -28.62 2.95 -12.32
C TYR A 306 -28.24 2.73 -13.77
N VAL A 307 -26.96 2.90 -14.11
CA VAL A 307 -26.42 2.68 -15.45
C VAL A 307 -25.94 1.25 -15.55
N LEU A 308 -26.65 0.41 -16.30
CA LEU A 308 -26.31 -1.00 -16.52
C LEU A 308 -25.53 -1.15 -17.84
N ARG A 309 -24.25 -1.53 -17.73
CA ARG A 309 -23.34 -1.63 -18.88
C ARG A 309 -23.15 -3.06 -19.39
N ARG A 310 -23.01 -4.04 -18.48
CA ARG A 310 -22.81 -5.45 -18.85
C ARG A 310 -23.59 -6.40 -17.95
N ALA A 311 -23.97 -7.53 -18.52
CA ALA A 311 -24.51 -8.67 -17.80
C ALA A 311 -23.86 -9.94 -18.33
N GLU A 312 -23.39 -10.81 -17.44
CA GLU A 312 -22.69 -12.04 -17.77
C GLU A 312 -23.24 -13.19 -16.92
N MET A 313 -23.50 -14.34 -17.53
CA MET A 313 -23.75 -15.58 -16.81
C MET A 313 -22.40 -16.24 -16.53
N VAL A 314 -22.05 -16.38 -15.26
CA VAL A 314 -20.85 -17.08 -14.78
C VAL A 314 -21.27 -18.48 -14.36
N SER A 315 -20.55 -19.51 -14.83
CA SER A 315 -20.72 -20.87 -14.34
C SER A 315 -19.42 -21.53 -13.96
N GLN A 316 -19.41 -22.22 -12.83
CA GLN A 316 -18.23 -22.88 -12.25
C GLN A 316 -18.55 -24.36 -11.99
N THR A 317 -17.59 -25.26 -12.24
CA THR A 317 -17.75 -26.66 -11.84
C THR A 317 -17.79 -26.78 -10.32
N ALA A 318 -18.67 -27.63 -9.81
CA ALA A 318 -18.93 -27.78 -8.38
C ALA A 318 -19.07 -29.26 -8.00
N ARG A 319 -18.11 -30.08 -8.46
CA ARG A 319 -18.01 -31.51 -8.10
C ARG A 319 -17.76 -31.69 -6.60
N ASP A 320 -17.87 -32.89 -6.05
CA ASP A 320 -17.73 -33.12 -4.59
C ASP A 320 -16.49 -32.45 -3.97
N PHE A 321 -15.37 -32.48 -4.71
CA PHE A 321 -14.20 -31.64 -4.49
C PHE A 321 -13.63 -31.08 -5.81
N GLU A 322 -12.90 -29.98 -5.71
CA GLU A 322 -12.17 -29.33 -6.80
C GLU A 322 -10.76 -28.93 -6.35
N ILE A 323 -9.74 -29.23 -7.16
CA ILE A 323 -8.41 -28.66 -6.96
C ILE A 323 -8.47 -27.19 -7.39
N ALA A 324 -8.31 -26.29 -6.42
CA ALA A 324 -8.50 -24.85 -6.59
C ALA A 324 -7.18 -24.13 -6.92
N ALA A 325 -6.06 -24.54 -6.30
CA ALA A 325 -4.73 -24.02 -6.63
C ALA A 325 -3.64 -25.04 -6.28
N VAL A 326 -2.62 -25.14 -7.14
CA VAL A 326 -1.42 -25.98 -6.95
C VAL A 326 -0.19 -25.10 -7.15
N PRO A 327 0.77 -25.08 -6.21
CA PRO A 327 2.05 -24.42 -6.42
C PRO A 327 2.83 -25.04 -7.58
N GLU A 328 3.52 -24.24 -8.38
CA GLU A 328 4.39 -24.75 -9.47
C GLU A 328 5.69 -25.35 -8.92
N TYR A 329 6.18 -24.83 -7.79
CA TYR A 329 7.43 -25.24 -7.16
C TYR A 329 7.22 -25.65 -5.70
N GLY A 330 7.89 -26.72 -5.28
CA GLY A 330 8.04 -27.12 -3.87
C GLY A 330 9.42 -26.70 -3.33
N VAL A 331 9.56 -26.52 -2.02
CA VAL A 331 10.86 -26.24 -1.39
C VAL A 331 11.39 -27.50 -0.72
N ALA A 332 12.65 -27.86 -1.01
CA ALA A 332 13.28 -29.05 -0.45
C ALA A 332 13.18 -29.10 1.09
N GLY A 333 12.77 -30.25 1.63
CA GLY A 333 12.58 -30.44 3.08
C GLY A 333 11.36 -29.74 3.70
N GLN A 334 10.47 -29.13 2.90
CA GLN A 334 9.23 -28.51 3.38
C GLN A 334 7.98 -29.21 2.82
N THR A 335 6.83 -29.02 3.46
CA THR A 335 5.54 -29.47 2.90
C THR A 335 4.97 -28.42 1.95
N THR A 336 4.43 -28.85 0.83
CA THR A 336 3.78 -27.99 -0.15
C THR A 336 2.25 -28.02 0.03
N PRO A 337 1.60 -26.85 0.29
CA PRO A 337 0.16 -26.77 0.47
C PRO A 337 -0.58 -26.70 -0.88
N ILE A 338 -1.63 -27.51 -1.03
CA ILE A 338 -2.56 -27.50 -2.17
C ILE A 338 -3.92 -27.05 -1.68
N LEU A 339 -4.50 -26.06 -2.36
CA LEU A 339 -5.83 -25.54 -2.03
C LEU A 339 -6.90 -26.40 -2.70
N VAL A 340 -7.85 -26.88 -1.89
CA VAL A 340 -8.97 -27.72 -2.34
C VAL A 340 -10.28 -27.07 -1.94
N GLU A 341 -11.22 -26.95 -2.88
CA GLU A 341 -12.59 -26.58 -2.58
C GLU A 341 -13.45 -27.84 -2.40
N VAL A 342 -14.21 -27.90 -1.31
CA VAL A 342 -15.07 -29.01 -0.93
C VAL A 342 -16.53 -28.56 -0.97
N ASN A 343 -17.35 -29.28 -1.74
CA ASN A 343 -18.72 -28.88 -2.08
C ASN A 343 -19.79 -29.75 -1.39
N ARG A 344 -19.36 -30.74 -0.61
CA ARG A 344 -20.20 -31.56 0.30
C ARG A 344 -19.83 -31.28 1.77
N PRO A 345 -20.64 -31.75 2.75
CA PRO A 345 -20.34 -31.53 4.16
C PRO A 345 -18.90 -31.93 4.54
N THR A 346 -18.46 -33.10 4.09
CA THR A 346 -17.10 -33.61 4.33
C THR A 346 -16.65 -34.46 3.14
N VAL A 347 -15.36 -34.39 2.80
CA VAL A 347 -14.70 -35.26 1.82
C VAL A 347 -13.39 -35.77 2.42
N THR A 348 -13.10 -37.06 2.22
CA THR A 348 -11.81 -37.66 2.57
C THR A 348 -11.02 -37.89 1.28
N LEU A 349 -9.85 -37.27 1.15
CA LEU A 349 -8.95 -37.45 0.03
C LEU A 349 -7.76 -38.32 0.45
N ARG A 350 -7.40 -39.30 -0.39
CA ARG A 350 -6.17 -40.07 -0.27
C ARG A 350 -5.21 -39.67 -1.38
N ALA A 351 -3.97 -39.38 -1.04
CA ALA A 351 -2.91 -39.14 -2.00
C ALA A 351 -2.26 -40.46 -2.45
N SER A 352 -1.77 -40.54 -3.69
CA SER A 352 -0.97 -41.69 -4.18
C SER A 352 0.29 -41.93 -3.36
N THR A 353 0.76 -40.92 -2.65
CA THR A 353 1.88 -40.94 -1.71
C THR A 353 1.54 -41.60 -0.36
N GLY A 354 0.26 -41.89 -0.10
CA GLY A 354 -0.24 -42.66 1.05
C GLY A 354 -0.98 -41.84 2.11
N GLU A 355 -0.84 -40.51 2.11
CA GLU A 355 -1.49 -39.63 3.07
C GLU A 355 -3.01 -39.57 2.86
N THR A 356 -3.74 -39.33 3.96
CA THR A 356 -5.20 -39.18 3.94
C THR A 356 -5.60 -37.88 4.64
N PHE A 357 -6.42 -37.09 3.97
CA PHE A 357 -6.86 -35.77 4.40
C PHE A 357 -8.37 -35.75 4.54
N LYS A 358 -8.88 -35.37 5.71
CA LYS A 358 -10.32 -35.15 5.93
C LYS A 358 -10.59 -33.66 5.87
N LEU A 359 -11.42 -33.24 4.91
CA LEU A 359 -11.74 -31.85 4.63
C LEU A 359 -13.24 -31.60 4.81
N GLU A 360 -13.58 -30.51 5.49
CA GLU A 360 -14.95 -30.04 5.63
C GLU A 360 -15.35 -29.12 4.47
N ARG A 361 -16.65 -28.85 4.31
CA ARG A 361 -17.20 -27.95 3.28
C ARG A 361 -16.50 -26.58 3.28
N GLY A 362 -16.18 -26.07 2.09
CA GLY A 362 -15.49 -24.80 1.89
C GLY A 362 -14.07 -24.98 1.37
N LEU A 363 -13.16 -24.08 1.76
CA LEU A 363 -11.74 -24.15 1.36
C LEU A 363 -10.92 -24.93 2.40
N GLY A 364 -10.38 -26.07 1.96
CA GLY A 364 -9.45 -26.92 2.69
C GLY A 364 -8.03 -26.87 2.11
N VAL A 365 -7.06 -27.36 2.86
CA VAL A 365 -5.66 -27.43 2.44
C VAL A 365 -5.14 -28.85 2.63
N VAL A 366 -4.43 -29.35 1.62
CA VAL A 366 -3.73 -30.64 1.63
C VAL A 366 -2.23 -30.35 1.63
N HIS A 367 -1.48 -30.93 2.57
CA HIS A 367 -0.02 -30.76 2.68
C HIS A 367 0.68 -32.01 2.17
N LEU A 368 1.51 -31.86 1.13
CA LEU A 368 2.31 -32.94 0.55
C LEU A 368 3.79 -32.71 0.84
N SER A 369 4.57 -33.73 1.21
CA SER A 369 6.00 -33.55 1.45
C SER A 369 6.78 -33.30 0.16
N ALA A 370 7.75 -32.37 0.17
CA ALA A 370 8.61 -32.06 -0.98
C ALA A 370 9.39 -33.28 -1.52
N ASP A 371 9.76 -34.21 -0.63
CA ASP A 371 10.51 -35.42 -0.99
C ASP A 371 9.62 -36.51 -1.63
N GLN A 372 8.30 -36.34 -1.56
CA GLN A 372 7.29 -37.22 -2.16
C GLN A 372 6.70 -36.64 -3.45
N LEU A 373 7.24 -35.51 -3.93
CA LEU A 373 6.82 -34.87 -5.17
C LEU A 373 7.37 -35.62 -6.38
N ALA A 374 6.71 -36.74 -6.72
CA ALA A 374 6.73 -37.23 -8.09
C ALA A 374 6.13 -36.15 -9.01
N GLU A 375 6.53 -36.11 -10.28
CA GLU A 375 6.00 -35.15 -11.28
C GLU A 375 4.46 -35.11 -11.34
N ARG A 376 3.78 -36.18 -10.86
CA ARG A 376 2.33 -36.32 -10.78
C ARG A 376 1.89 -37.03 -9.50
N ILE A 377 1.12 -36.35 -8.66
CA ILE A 377 0.47 -36.90 -7.46
C ILE A 377 -1.03 -37.05 -7.73
N GLU A 378 -1.59 -38.19 -7.37
CA GLU A 378 -3.01 -38.47 -7.52
C GLU A 378 -3.75 -38.21 -6.21
N LEU A 379 -4.82 -37.42 -6.24
CA LEU A 379 -5.72 -37.20 -5.11
C LEU A 379 -7.09 -37.82 -5.42
N THR A 380 -7.53 -38.78 -4.60
CA THR A 380 -8.77 -39.54 -4.83
C THR A 380 -9.67 -39.59 -3.59
N ASP A 381 -10.98 -39.45 -3.79
CA ASP A 381 -12.00 -39.72 -2.75
C ASP A 381 -12.56 -41.16 -2.83
N GLY A 382 -11.95 -42.01 -3.67
CA GLY A 382 -12.39 -43.37 -3.97
C GLY A 382 -13.47 -43.46 -5.07
N LYS A 383 -14.10 -42.35 -5.45
CA LYS A 383 -15.05 -42.27 -6.58
C LYS A 383 -14.45 -41.56 -7.78
N ARG A 384 -13.66 -40.52 -7.53
CA ARG A 384 -12.97 -39.72 -8.52
C ARG A 384 -11.55 -39.46 -8.06
N SER A 385 -10.68 -39.37 -9.06
CA SER A 385 -9.29 -39.02 -8.92
C SER A 385 -8.98 -37.75 -9.71
N GLU A 386 -8.09 -36.90 -9.18
CA GLU A 386 -7.50 -35.76 -9.88
C GLU A 386 -5.98 -35.80 -9.70
N THR A 387 -5.25 -35.61 -10.80
CA THR A 387 -3.80 -35.50 -10.77
C THR A 387 -3.38 -34.04 -10.56
N VAL A 388 -2.47 -33.82 -9.62
CA VAL A 388 -1.77 -32.56 -9.39
C VAL A 388 -0.29 -32.74 -9.74
N SER A 389 0.33 -31.73 -10.33
CA SER A 389 1.75 -31.75 -10.72
C SER A 389 2.47 -30.55 -10.14
N ILE A 390 3.63 -30.78 -9.55
CA ILE A 390 4.59 -29.75 -9.14
C ILE A 390 5.76 -29.88 -10.11
N GLU A 391 6.15 -28.78 -10.75
CA GLU A 391 7.15 -28.80 -11.82
C GLU A 391 8.54 -29.14 -11.28
N ARG A 392 8.91 -28.62 -10.10
CA ARG A 392 10.23 -28.86 -9.52
C ARG A 392 10.28 -28.61 -8.01
N THR A 393 11.18 -29.32 -7.34
CA THR A 393 11.63 -29.01 -5.98
C THR A 393 12.88 -28.13 -6.03
N VAL A 394 12.84 -26.96 -5.40
CA VAL A 394 13.94 -25.98 -5.37
C VAL A 394 14.65 -25.98 -4.01
N VAL A 395 15.96 -25.70 -4.02
CA VAL A 395 16.75 -25.52 -2.80
C VAL A 395 16.78 -24.04 -2.43
N LYS A 396 16.49 -23.74 -1.16
CA LYS A 396 16.54 -22.40 -0.57
C LYS A 396 17.18 -22.44 0.81
N GLY A 397 18.00 -21.45 1.12
CA GLY A 397 18.77 -21.22 2.35
C GLY A 397 18.06 -20.39 3.42
N GLY A 398 16.77 -20.06 3.22
CA GLY A 398 15.88 -19.54 4.26
C GLY A 398 15.55 -18.04 4.21
N GLN A 399 16.12 -17.24 3.29
CA GLN A 399 15.65 -15.86 3.12
C GLN A 399 14.37 -15.83 2.25
N ASP A 400 13.23 -15.56 2.89
CA ASP A 400 11.94 -15.45 2.20
C ASP A 400 11.67 -13.99 1.78
N VAL A 401 11.54 -13.74 0.48
CA VAL A 401 11.07 -12.44 -0.04
C VAL A 401 9.56 -12.55 -0.17
N LEU A 402 8.86 -11.69 0.56
CA LEU A 402 7.40 -11.63 0.53
C LEU A 402 6.95 -10.79 -0.66
N LEU A 403 6.08 -11.35 -1.49
CA LEU A 403 5.45 -10.65 -2.62
C LEU A 403 3.93 -10.74 -2.49
N GLY A 404 3.23 -9.61 -2.62
CA GLY A 404 1.77 -9.60 -2.60
C GLY A 404 1.11 -8.31 -3.08
N THR A 405 -0.20 -8.20 -2.82
CA THR A 405 -1.01 -7.03 -3.16
C THR A 405 -1.99 -6.64 -2.04
N GLY A 406 -2.43 -5.38 -2.05
CA GLY A 406 -3.51 -4.84 -1.24
C GLY A 406 -4.90 -4.90 -1.90
N ASP A 407 -5.07 -5.69 -2.97
CA ASP A 407 -6.34 -5.83 -3.72
C ASP A 407 -7.55 -6.25 -2.85
N ALA A 408 -7.29 -6.79 -1.65
CA ALA A 408 -8.34 -7.08 -0.67
C ALA A 408 -9.17 -5.84 -0.28
N VAL A 409 -8.69 -4.62 -0.56
CA VAL A 409 -9.44 -3.36 -0.39
C VAL A 409 -10.79 -3.34 -1.11
N TYR A 410 -10.95 -4.10 -2.20
CA TYR A 410 -12.21 -4.20 -2.95
C TYR A 410 -13.15 -5.31 -2.46
N VAL A 411 -12.73 -6.10 -1.47
CA VAL A 411 -13.41 -7.35 -1.11
C VAL A 411 -14.24 -7.15 0.16
N PRO A 412 -15.58 -7.31 0.09
CA PRO A 412 -16.43 -7.26 1.27
C PRO A 412 -16.00 -8.27 2.33
N GLN A 413 -16.18 -7.94 3.61
CA GLN A 413 -15.81 -8.81 4.71
C GLN A 413 -16.89 -9.86 4.97
N THR A 414 -16.94 -10.90 4.14
CA THR A 414 -17.73 -12.11 4.39
C THR A 414 -16.89 -13.34 4.12
N VAL A 415 -17.26 -14.48 4.71
CA VAL A 415 -16.58 -15.76 4.49
C VAL A 415 -16.56 -16.11 2.99
N GLU A 416 -17.66 -15.87 2.28
CA GLU A 416 -17.78 -16.15 0.85
C GLU A 416 -16.87 -15.24 0.01
N ALA A 417 -16.87 -13.94 0.28
CA ALA A 417 -16.09 -12.97 -0.48
C ALA A 417 -14.58 -13.14 -0.24
N PHE A 418 -14.16 -13.31 1.02
CA PHE A 418 -12.77 -13.64 1.35
C PHE A 418 -12.37 -14.99 0.76
N GLY A 419 -13.23 -15.99 0.83
CA GLY A 419 -12.99 -17.31 0.22
C GLY A 419 -12.78 -17.21 -1.30
N ALA A 420 -13.66 -16.49 -2.00
CA ALA A 420 -13.54 -16.28 -3.44
C ALA A 420 -12.27 -15.52 -3.82
N TYR A 421 -11.92 -14.47 -3.07
CA TYR A 421 -10.71 -13.70 -3.30
C TYR A 421 -9.44 -14.51 -3.05
N LEU A 422 -9.31 -15.18 -1.90
CA LEU A 422 -8.12 -15.97 -1.57
C LEU A 422 -7.96 -17.16 -2.53
N LYS A 423 -9.05 -17.77 -2.96
CA LYS A 423 -9.02 -18.78 -4.01
C LYS A 423 -8.51 -18.22 -5.34
N TRP A 424 -9.00 -17.05 -5.77
CA TRP A 424 -8.48 -16.38 -6.96
C TRP A 424 -6.99 -16.05 -6.81
N TYR A 425 -6.59 -15.53 -5.65
CA TYR A 425 -5.22 -15.12 -5.35
C TYR A 425 -4.23 -16.29 -5.48
N MET A 426 -4.58 -17.44 -4.89
CA MET A 426 -3.76 -18.66 -4.98
C MET A 426 -3.78 -19.26 -6.38
N ALA A 427 -4.94 -19.30 -7.04
CA ALA A 427 -5.08 -19.86 -8.39
C ALA A 427 -4.29 -19.09 -9.45
N HIS A 428 -4.13 -17.77 -9.27
CA HIS A 428 -3.35 -16.90 -10.16
C HIS A 428 -1.91 -16.70 -9.69
N ARG A 429 -1.49 -17.39 -8.63
CA ARG A 429 -0.14 -17.32 -8.04
C ARG A 429 0.32 -15.89 -7.80
N ILE A 430 -0.56 -15.07 -7.22
CA ILE A 430 -0.24 -13.67 -6.96
C ILE A 430 0.96 -13.58 -6.00
N GLY A 431 0.96 -14.30 -4.88
CA GLY A 431 2.14 -14.31 -4.02
C GLY A 431 2.02 -15.10 -2.72
N ASN A 432 3.08 -15.03 -1.92
CA ASN A 432 3.20 -15.63 -0.57
C ASN A 432 2.86 -14.64 0.56
N PHE A 433 2.36 -13.45 0.22
CA PHE A 433 1.99 -12.40 1.16
C PHE A 433 0.67 -11.75 0.76
N VAL A 434 -0.17 -11.32 1.71
CA VAL A 434 -1.43 -10.59 1.45
C VAL A 434 -1.51 -9.37 2.37
N THR A 435 -1.83 -8.19 1.81
CA THR A 435 -2.12 -7.01 2.64
C THR A 435 -3.63 -6.79 2.67
N PHE A 436 -4.24 -6.89 3.84
CA PHE A 436 -5.63 -6.49 4.01
C PHE A 436 -5.70 -5.01 4.34
N ARG A 437 -6.53 -4.26 3.61
CA ARG A 437 -6.74 -2.81 3.76
C ARG A 437 -8.23 -2.50 3.63
N PRO A 438 -9.08 -2.86 4.61
CA PRO A 438 -10.52 -2.72 4.43
C PRO A 438 -10.93 -1.24 4.50
N VAL A 439 -11.58 -0.73 3.45
CA VAL A 439 -12.09 0.65 3.39
C VAL A 439 -13.54 0.64 2.93
N TYR A 440 -14.45 1.26 3.68
CA TYR A 440 -15.90 1.17 3.42
C TYR A 440 -16.27 1.54 1.97
N ARG A 441 -15.74 2.65 1.43
CA ARG A 441 -16.11 3.07 0.08
C ARG A 441 -15.63 2.16 -1.04
N TRP A 442 -14.70 1.27 -0.73
CA TRP A 442 -14.07 0.35 -1.67
C TRP A 442 -14.69 -1.05 -1.54
N CYS A 443 -14.86 -1.57 -0.32
CA CYS A 443 -15.38 -2.92 -0.07
C CYS A 443 -16.84 -2.99 0.40
N GLY A 444 -17.45 -1.87 0.79
CA GLY A 444 -18.83 -1.80 1.28
C GLY A 444 -19.05 -2.28 2.71
N SER A 445 -17.99 -2.66 3.43
CA SER A 445 -18.09 -3.13 4.81
C SER A 445 -18.09 -1.94 5.78
N ARG A 446 -19.10 -1.84 6.63
CA ARG A 446 -19.20 -0.78 7.66
C ARG A 446 -18.55 -1.16 8.99
N VAL A 447 -18.60 -2.46 9.30
CA VAL A 447 -18.05 -3.06 10.50
C VAL A 447 -17.23 -4.27 10.10
N PHE A 448 -16.24 -4.63 10.92
CA PHE A 448 -15.51 -5.87 10.69
C PHE A 448 -16.39 -7.11 10.96
N ASP A 449 -16.17 -8.19 10.20
CA ASP A 449 -16.84 -9.48 10.41
C ASP A 449 -15.90 -10.50 11.07
N ARG A 450 -16.20 -10.87 12.32
CA ARG A 450 -15.35 -11.79 13.09
C ARG A 450 -15.21 -13.18 12.45
N GLU A 451 -16.27 -13.70 11.85
CA GLU A 451 -16.27 -15.02 11.23
C GLU A 451 -15.41 -15.01 9.96
N ALA A 452 -15.56 -13.98 9.12
CA ALA A 452 -14.76 -13.79 7.91
C ALA A 452 -13.26 -13.71 8.23
N TRP A 453 -12.87 -12.92 9.23
CA TRP A 453 -11.47 -12.80 9.65
C TRP A 453 -10.92 -14.09 10.25
N THR A 454 -11.73 -14.79 11.07
CA THR A 454 -11.32 -16.08 11.64
C THR A 454 -11.09 -17.11 10.54
N PHE A 455 -11.97 -17.13 9.54
CA PHE A 455 -11.85 -17.97 8.35
C PHE A 455 -10.58 -17.63 7.54
N ALA A 456 -10.38 -16.37 7.18
CA ALA A 456 -9.24 -15.94 6.37
C ALA A 456 -7.91 -16.24 7.07
N ARG A 457 -7.77 -15.88 8.35
CA ARG A 457 -6.60 -16.22 9.17
C ARG A 457 -6.34 -17.72 9.16
N GLY A 458 -7.36 -18.52 9.49
CA GLY A 458 -7.21 -19.96 9.57
C GLY A 458 -6.81 -20.61 8.24
N LEU A 459 -7.29 -20.06 7.12
CA LEU A 459 -6.89 -20.51 5.78
C LEU A 459 -5.45 -20.12 5.45
N LEU A 460 -5.08 -18.85 5.66
CA LEU A 460 -3.72 -18.34 5.43
C LEU A 460 -2.69 -19.08 6.28
N ASP A 461 -3.02 -19.39 7.54
CA ASP A 461 -2.16 -20.16 8.42
C ASP A 461 -1.89 -21.57 7.91
N ARG A 462 -2.93 -22.25 7.41
CA ARG A 462 -2.77 -23.57 6.78
C ARG A 462 -2.00 -23.50 5.47
N LEU A 463 -2.12 -22.41 4.71
CA LEU A 463 -1.36 -22.19 3.47
C LEU A 463 0.09 -21.74 3.71
N GLY A 464 0.45 -21.32 4.92
CA GLY A 464 1.75 -20.70 5.20
C GLY A 464 1.95 -19.34 4.50
N VAL A 465 0.85 -18.64 4.20
CA VAL A 465 0.88 -17.34 3.51
C VAL A 465 0.89 -16.24 4.56
N ARG A 466 1.90 -15.36 4.49
CA ARG A 466 2.04 -14.24 5.42
C ARG A 466 1.02 -13.15 5.11
N TYR A 467 0.62 -12.38 6.11
CA TYR A 467 -0.29 -11.27 5.88
C TYR A 467 -0.08 -10.11 6.84
N ALA A 468 -0.38 -8.90 6.36
CA ALA A 468 -0.42 -7.68 7.14
C ALA A 468 -1.83 -7.10 7.15
N HIS A 469 -2.08 -6.24 8.13
CA HIS A 469 -3.29 -5.42 8.19
C HIS A 469 -2.91 -3.95 8.12
N MET A 470 -3.14 -3.35 6.95
CA MET A 470 -2.98 -1.93 6.75
C MET A 470 -4.25 -1.21 7.19
N VAL A 471 -4.08 -0.25 8.09
CA VAL A 471 -5.18 0.57 8.56
C VAL A 471 -5.40 1.69 7.58
N ASP A 472 -6.56 1.69 6.97
CA ASP A 472 -6.99 2.72 6.07
C ASP A 472 -8.43 3.09 6.44
N GLY A 473 -8.66 4.37 6.73
CA GLY A 473 -9.85 4.85 7.42
C GLY A 473 -10.11 6.28 7.01
N ARG A 474 -10.99 6.46 6.02
CA ARG A 474 -11.23 7.73 5.32
C ARG A 474 -12.65 8.26 5.49
N GLU A 475 -13.57 7.45 6.03
CA GLU A 475 -14.99 7.83 6.14
C GLU A 475 -15.68 7.37 7.44
N LEU A 476 -16.68 8.15 7.88
CA LEU A 476 -17.51 7.83 9.05
C LEU A 476 -18.22 6.46 8.97
N PRO A 477 -18.90 6.08 7.86
CA PRO A 477 -19.51 4.75 7.71
C PRO A 477 -18.56 3.56 7.88
N GLY A 478 -17.25 3.75 7.71
CA GLY A 478 -16.21 2.73 7.78
C GLY A 478 -15.34 2.79 9.03
N LYS A 479 -15.67 3.62 10.02
CA LYS A 479 -14.84 3.83 11.21
C LYS A 479 -14.58 2.56 12.05
N ASP A 480 -15.48 1.57 11.97
CA ASP A 480 -15.43 0.30 12.72
C ASP A 480 -15.06 -0.90 11.81
N VAL A 481 -14.53 -0.64 10.61
CA VAL A 481 -14.28 -1.67 9.58
C VAL A 481 -13.04 -2.53 9.86
N ASN A 482 -12.13 -2.02 10.69
CA ASN A 482 -10.88 -2.70 10.99
C ASN A 482 -11.06 -3.71 12.15
N PRO A 483 -10.57 -4.96 12.02
CA PRO A 483 -10.56 -5.91 13.11
C PRO A 483 -9.57 -5.52 14.23
N PRO A 484 -9.83 -5.96 15.47
CA PRO A 484 -8.86 -5.83 16.56
C PRO A 484 -7.61 -6.69 16.30
N VAL A 485 -6.44 -6.21 16.71
CA VAL A 485 -5.14 -6.86 16.45
C VAL A 485 -5.07 -8.27 17.06
N GLU A 486 -5.72 -8.47 18.20
CA GLU A 486 -5.75 -9.77 18.89
C GLU A 486 -6.45 -10.85 18.06
N LEU A 487 -7.41 -10.47 17.21
CA LEU A 487 -8.07 -11.40 16.28
C LEU A 487 -7.14 -11.81 15.13
N LEU A 488 -6.23 -10.92 14.75
CA LEU A 488 -5.29 -11.12 13.65
C LEU A 488 -4.04 -11.91 14.07
N ALA A 489 -3.73 -11.97 15.37
CA ALA A 489 -2.54 -12.64 15.87
C ALA A 489 -2.50 -14.12 15.44
N GLY A 490 -1.35 -14.52 14.90
CA GLY A 490 -1.07 -15.84 14.36
C GLY A 490 0.36 -15.94 13.85
N PRO A 491 0.87 -17.15 13.54
CA PRO A 491 2.25 -17.35 13.11
C PRO A 491 2.60 -16.64 11.79
N ASN A 492 1.60 -16.36 10.94
CA ASN A 492 1.80 -15.72 9.63
C ASN A 492 1.43 -14.23 9.61
N PHE A 493 0.97 -13.66 10.73
CA PHE A 493 0.67 -12.23 10.82
C PHE A 493 1.94 -11.42 11.03
N VAL A 494 2.29 -10.54 10.09
CA VAL A 494 3.52 -9.73 10.17
C VAL A 494 3.34 -8.41 10.91
N GLY A 495 2.11 -8.04 11.26
CA GLY A 495 1.78 -6.88 12.08
C GLY A 495 0.78 -5.89 11.44
N ARG A 496 0.35 -4.93 12.26
CA ARG A 496 -0.52 -3.81 11.86
C ARG A 496 0.33 -2.67 11.30
N GLN A 497 -0.13 -2.09 10.20
CA GLN A 497 0.63 -1.15 9.39
C GLN A 497 -0.14 0.16 9.19
N SER A 498 0.53 1.27 9.48
CA SER A 498 0.11 2.61 9.09
C SER A 498 0.62 2.94 7.68
N HIS A 499 0.02 3.92 7.03
CA HIS A 499 0.34 4.30 5.65
C HIS A 499 0.39 5.83 5.54
N GLU A 500 1.31 6.38 4.75
CA GLU A 500 1.50 7.80 4.40
C GLU A 500 1.28 8.86 5.50
N CYS A 501 1.56 8.54 6.77
CA CYS A 501 1.61 9.52 7.86
C CYS A 501 2.65 10.63 7.64
N ASP A 502 3.67 10.43 6.79
CA ASP A 502 4.51 11.52 6.29
C ASP A 502 3.72 12.50 5.42
N GLY A 503 2.72 12.04 4.66
CA GLY A 503 1.75 12.89 3.98
C GLY A 503 0.98 13.76 4.94
N ALA A 504 0.30 13.13 5.91
CA ALA A 504 -0.51 13.81 6.91
C ALA A 504 0.28 14.86 7.71
N PHE A 505 1.50 14.51 8.13
CA PHE A 505 2.34 15.35 8.97
C PHE A 505 3.43 16.11 8.22
N ASN A 506 3.48 16.12 6.89
CA ASN A 506 4.54 16.86 6.18
C ASN A 506 4.19 17.41 4.78
N TYR A 507 3.29 16.83 3.98
CA TYR A 507 3.11 17.31 2.59
C TYR A 507 1.70 17.34 1.98
N TRP A 508 0.67 16.68 2.55
CA TRP A 508 -0.71 16.80 2.03
C TRP A 508 -1.40 18.13 2.39
N GLY A 509 -0.76 18.94 3.22
CA GLY A 509 -1.41 20.06 3.89
C GLY A 509 -2.29 19.56 5.05
N SER A 510 -2.76 20.50 5.86
CA SER A 510 -3.54 20.15 7.07
C SER A 510 -4.87 20.90 7.16
N ARG A 511 -5.35 21.60 6.14
CA ARG A 511 -6.57 22.44 6.25
C ARG A 511 -7.81 21.71 5.71
N THR A 512 -8.99 21.98 6.28
CA THR A 512 -10.30 21.58 5.75
C THR A 512 -11.34 22.66 6.03
N ASP A 513 -12.40 22.70 5.20
CA ASP A 513 -13.51 23.64 5.30
C ASP A 513 -14.69 23.13 6.14
N ASP A 514 -14.64 21.88 6.64
CA ASP A 514 -15.69 21.26 7.48
C ASP A 514 -15.16 20.79 8.85
N PRO A 515 -15.05 21.72 9.83
CA PRO A 515 -14.48 21.39 11.14
C PRO A 515 -15.37 20.49 11.99
N LEU A 516 -16.70 20.45 11.75
CA LEU A 516 -17.59 19.57 12.50
C LEU A 516 -17.34 18.11 12.09
N PHE A 517 -17.29 17.84 10.79
CA PHE A 517 -16.92 16.50 10.32
C PHE A 517 -15.54 16.10 10.83
N GLY A 518 -14.54 16.97 10.71
CA GLY A 518 -13.17 16.66 11.15
C GLY A 518 -13.12 16.22 12.62
N ASP A 519 -13.84 16.93 13.50
CA ASP A 519 -13.90 16.60 14.94
C ASP A 519 -14.62 15.25 15.19
N ILE A 520 -15.78 15.01 14.54
CA ILE A 520 -16.53 13.75 14.69
C ILE A 520 -15.77 12.56 14.11
N PHE A 521 -15.12 12.73 12.97
CA PHE A 521 -14.42 11.66 12.29
C PHE A 521 -13.15 11.25 13.04
N HIS A 522 -12.31 12.22 13.40
CA HIS A 522 -11.03 11.94 14.06
C HIS A 522 -11.19 11.38 15.47
N ARG A 523 -12.29 11.69 16.18
CA ARG A 523 -12.55 11.10 17.51
C ARG A 523 -13.13 9.68 17.46
N SER A 524 -13.63 9.24 16.29
CA SER A 524 -14.42 8.01 16.19
C SER A 524 -13.74 6.86 15.43
N LYS A 525 -12.61 7.13 14.74
CA LYS A 525 -11.86 6.14 13.97
C LYS A 525 -10.64 5.61 14.72
N ASP A 526 -9.98 4.63 14.13
CA ASP A 526 -8.70 4.12 14.62
C ASP A 526 -7.63 5.24 14.69
N PRO A 527 -6.77 5.26 15.73
CA PRO A 527 -5.74 6.29 15.87
C PRO A 527 -4.64 6.25 14.80
N ASP A 528 -4.37 5.07 14.23
CA ASP A 528 -3.40 4.84 13.15
C ASP A 528 -4.08 4.75 11.78
N GLY A 529 -3.27 4.87 10.72
CA GLY A 529 -3.73 4.75 9.33
C GLY A 529 -3.35 5.94 8.46
N ILE A 530 -3.88 5.97 7.22
CA ILE A 530 -3.53 7.00 6.22
C ILE A 530 -3.91 8.41 6.67
N GLU A 531 -5.13 8.59 7.16
CA GLU A 531 -5.55 9.79 7.87
C GLU A 531 -5.53 9.50 9.37
N PRO A 532 -4.45 9.81 10.10
CA PRO A 532 -4.35 9.42 11.49
C PRO A 532 -5.41 10.10 12.37
N GLY A 533 -5.99 9.35 13.31
CA GLY A 533 -6.98 9.80 14.29
C GLY A 533 -6.38 10.69 15.39
N VAL A 534 -5.78 11.81 15.01
CA VAL A 534 -5.21 12.81 15.92
C VAL A 534 -6.22 13.91 16.22
N HIS A 535 -6.06 14.54 17.40
CA HIS A 535 -6.81 15.74 17.77
C HIS A 535 -6.49 16.88 16.80
N PRO A 536 -7.50 17.41 16.06
CA PRO A 536 -7.30 18.55 15.18
C PRO A 536 -6.80 19.77 15.95
N VAL A 537 -5.90 20.55 15.36
CA VAL A 537 -5.30 21.74 15.98
C VAL A 537 -6.13 22.98 15.63
N ARG A 538 -6.54 23.73 16.64
CA ARG A 538 -7.20 25.04 16.48
C ARG A 538 -6.29 26.13 17.01
N GLU A 539 -5.93 27.08 16.16
CA GLU A 539 -5.16 28.26 16.54
C GLU A 539 -5.85 29.51 15.98
N GLN A 540 -6.34 30.37 16.88
CA GLN A 540 -7.19 31.52 16.53
C GLN A 540 -8.39 31.09 15.66
N TRP A 541 -8.50 31.60 14.44
CA TRP A 541 -9.56 31.26 13.49
C TRP A 541 -9.20 30.08 12.56
N ARG A 542 -7.99 29.51 12.69
CA ARG A 542 -7.50 28.45 11.81
C ARG A 542 -7.80 27.06 12.37
N TYR A 543 -8.16 26.15 11.48
CA TYR A 543 -8.38 24.73 11.78
C TYR A 543 -7.40 23.88 10.98
N PHE A 544 -6.68 23.01 11.66
CA PHE A 544 -5.76 22.06 11.05
C PHE A 544 -6.10 20.63 11.46
N LEU A 545 -6.27 19.71 10.51
CA LEU A 545 -6.58 18.30 10.73
C LEU A 545 -5.45 17.56 11.44
N PHE A 546 -4.20 17.71 10.97
CA PHE A 546 -3.09 16.86 11.42
C PHE A 546 -2.03 17.60 12.23
N GLN A 547 -1.61 18.78 11.75
CA GLN A 547 -0.58 19.59 12.41
C GLN A 547 -0.73 21.09 12.13
N ASN A 548 -0.14 21.89 13.02
CA ASN A 548 -0.06 23.33 12.84
C ASN A 548 1.09 23.69 11.88
N THR A 549 0.75 24.26 10.72
CA THR A 549 1.69 24.65 9.66
C THR A 549 2.30 26.04 9.86
N VAL A 550 2.03 26.71 10.97
CA VAL A 550 2.62 28.02 11.32
C VAL A 550 3.26 28.05 12.72
N ALA A 551 3.50 26.87 13.32
CA ALA A 551 3.96 26.76 14.69
C ALA A 551 5.46 27.04 14.87
N HIS A 552 6.29 26.81 13.85
CA HIS A 552 7.75 26.88 14.02
C HIS A 552 8.49 27.40 12.79
N GLU A 553 9.64 28.03 13.06
CA GLU A 553 10.51 28.68 12.08
C GLU A 553 11.96 28.15 12.08
N ASP A 554 12.22 27.03 12.78
CA ASP A 554 13.53 26.38 12.81
C ASP A 554 13.45 24.87 12.55
N MET A 555 14.55 24.30 12.03
CA MET A 555 14.62 22.90 11.58
C MET A 555 14.48 21.90 12.71
N ARG A 556 14.98 22.22 13.90
CA ARG A 556 15.00 21.31 15.05
C ARG A 556 13.59 21.13 15.61
N THR A 557 12.88 22.23 15.82
CA THR A 557 11.50 22.18 16.33
C THR A 557 10.60 21.43 15.37
N GLY A 558 10.78 21.59 14.04
CA GLY A 558 10.04 20.84 13.03
C GLY A 558 10.30 19.33 13.09
N ALA A 559 11.57 18.92 13.13
CA ALA A 559 11.94 17.51 13.26
C ALA A 559 11.41 16.89 14.57
N GLN A 560 11.50 17.61 15.69
CA GLN A 560 11.00 17.14 16.99
C GLN A 560 9.48 16.97 16.99
N THR A 561 8.75 17.95 16.45
CA THR A 561 7.29 17.90 16.33
C THR A 561 6.86 16.72 15.47
N PHE A 562 7.54 16.48 14.34
CA PHE A 562 7.26 15.35 13.47
C PHE A 562 7.45 14.00 14.20
N VAL A 563 8.57 13.81 14.89
CA VAL A 563 8.83 12.58 15.68
C VAL A 563 7.80 12.40 16.80
N GLU A 564 7.42 13.47 17.49
CA GLU A 564 6.41 13.42 18.56
C GLU A 564 5.03 12.97 18.04
N ARG A 565 4.63 13.45 16.86
CA ARG A 565 3.40 12.99 16.20
C ARG A 565 3.49 11.52 15.78
N LEU A 566 4.62 11.10 15.22
CA LEU A 566 4.83 9.70 14.86
C LEU A 566 4.85 8.76 16.08
N ARG A 567 5.31 9.20 17.26
CA ARG A 567 5.23 8.42 18.50
C ARG A 567 3.80 8.10 18.92
N TYR A 568 2.83 8.94 18.55
CA TYR A 568 1.42 8.63 18.77
C TYR A 568 0.98 7.43 17.92
N ILE A 569 1.36 7.41 16.64
CA ILE A 569 1.06 6.32 15.70
C ILE A 569 1.75 5.01 16.10
N ALA A 570 3.01 5.09 16.53
CA ALA A 570 3.81 3.93 16.94
C ALA A 570 3.24 3.16 18.16
N ARG A 571 2.22 3.69 18.85
CA ARG A 571 1.50 2.98 19.92
C ARG A 571 0.51 1.93 19.39
N TYR A 572 0.08 2.06 18.14
CA TYR A 572 -1.00 1.26 17.54
C TYR A 572 -0.52 0.45 16.34
N SER A 573 0.45 0.97 15.59
CA SER A 573 1.09 0.29 14.47
C SER A 573 2.57 0.06 14.76
N THR A 574 3.08 -1.13 14.42
CA THR A 574 4.52 -1.43 14.47
C THR A 574 5.20 -1.21 13.11
N ARG A 575 4.40 -1.00 12.06
CA ARG A 575 4.85 -0.91 10.67
C ARG A 575 4.35 0.37 10.02
N HIS A 576 5.10 0.87 9.03
CA HIS A 576 4.70 2.04 8.26
C HIS A 576 5.17 1.98 6.80
N THR A 577 4.38 2.49 5.85
CA THR A 577 4.77 2.69 4.44
C THR A 577 4.43 4.09 3.95
N GLY A 578 5.36 4.75 3.26
CA GLY A 578 5.15 6.08 2.65
C GLY A 578 6.25 6.50 1.67
N PRO A 579 6.05 7.56 0.86
CA PRO A 579 6.90 7.91 -0.27
C PRO A 579 8.12 8.77 0.09
N SER A 580 8.20 9.31 1.32
CA SER A 580 9.27 10.26 1.67
C SER A 580 10.58 9.61 2.12
N ALA A 581 11.69 10.35 1.99
CA ALA A 581 12.99 9.98 2.57
C ALA A 581 13.12 10.21 4.10
N LEU A 582 12.00 10.33 4.82
CA LEU A 582 11.98 10.67 6.26
C LEU A 582 12.06 9.45 7.20
N PHE A 583 12.36 8.26 6.69
CA PHE A 583 12.34 6.97 7.41
C PHE A 583 13.05 6.97 8.77
N ARG A 584 14.15 7.72 8.92
CA ARG A 584 14.87 7.81 10.21
C ARG A 584 13.96 8.28 11.36
N TYR A 585 13.04 9.19 11.09
CA TYR A 585 12.19 9.78 12.12
C TYR A 585 11.10 8.80 12.57
N PHE A 586 10.65 7.92 11.67
CA PHE A 586 9.77 6.81 12.01
C PHE A 586 10.47 5.79 12.93
N TYR A 587 11.74 5.46 12.66
CA TYR A 587 12.51 4.62 13.59
C TYR A 587 12.79 5.32 14.94
N GLN A 588 13.06 6.63 14.95
CA GLN A 588 13.18 7.41 16.19
C GLN A 588 11.87 7.44 17.00
N ALA A 589 10.74 7.36 16.33
CA ALA A 589 9.42 7.31 16.96
C ALA A 589 9.07 5.92 17.53
N GLY A 590 9.81 4.87 17.16
CA GLY A 590 9.67 3.53 17.71
C GLY A 590 9.05 2.49 16.78
N LEU A 591 8.83 2.81 15.50
CA LEU A 591 8.36 1.82 14.52
C LEU A 591 9.43 0.75 14.26
N GLU A 592 8.99 -0.47 13.95
CA GLU A 592 9.87 -1.63 13.84
C GLU A 592 10.21 -1.99 12.40
N PHE A 593 9.26 -1.76 11.48
CA PHE A 593 9.38 -2.03 10.05
C PHE A 593 8.92 -0.83 9.23
N LEU A 594 9.68 -0.46 8.21
CA LEU A 594 9.32 0.61 7.28
C LEU A 594 9.38 0.08 5.85
N GLY A 595 8.49 0.57 4.98
CA GLY A 595 8.60 0.36 3.55
C GLY A 595 8.51 1.66 2.75
N ALA A 596 9.27 1.72 1.67
CA ALA A 596 9.22 2.84 0.75
C ALA A 596 8.05 2.71 -0.21
N GLU A 597 7.27 3.78 -0.38
CA GLU A 597 6.30 3.81 -1.45
C GLU A 597 6.98 4.11 -2.80
N THR A 598 6.83 3.20 -3.75
CA THR A 598 7.52 3.22 -5.05
C THR A 598 6.52 3.34 -6.22
N MET A 599 7.05 3.46 -7.44
CA MET A 599 6.29 3.92 -8.62
C MET A 599 5.68 5.33 -8.47
N TYR A 600 6.13 6.08 -7.48
CA TYR A 600 5.72 7.45 -7.22
C TYR A 600 6.73 8.47 -7.77
N SER A 601 8.02 8.27 -7.44
CA SER A 601 9.15 9.16 -7.77
C SER A 601 10.44 8.36 -8.04
N ALA A 602 11.62 8.97 -7.87
CA ALA A 602 12.92 8.31 -8.03
C ALA A 602 13.09 7.11 -7.08
N GLU A 603 12.84 5.91 -7.60
CA GLU A 603 12.73 4.66 -6.85
C GLU A 603 14.05 4.26 -6.18
N ASP A 604 15.15 4.35 -6.92
CA ASP A 604 16.47 3.99 -6.42
C ASP A 604 16.87 4.82 -5.19
N VAL A 605 16.45 6.08 -5.16
CA VAL A 605 16.80 7.05 -4.10
C VAL A 605 15.95 6.82 -2.85
N VAL A 606 14.64 6.60 -2.98
CA VAL A 606 13.79 6.31 -1.83
C VAL A 606 14.13 4.93 -1.22
N LEU A 607 14.46 3.94 -2.05
CA LEU A 607 14.94 2.63 -1.61
C LEU A 607 16.30 2.73 -0.90
N ALA A 608 17.24 3.54 -1.42
CA ALA A 608 18.49 3.85 -0.75
C ALA A 608 18.28 4.52 0.62
N SER A 609 17.23 5.33 0.76
CA SER A 609 16.88 5.99 2.02
C SER A 609 16.32 5.04 3.06
N VAL A 610 15.35 4.19 2.73
CA VAL A 610 14.80 3.23 3.70
C VAL A 610 15.86 2.20 4.10
N ARG A 611 16.69 1.74 3.16
CA ARG A 611 17.79 0.79 3.43
C ARG A 611 18.86 1.40 4.34
N GLY A 612 19.29 2.63 4.06
CA GLY A 612 20.28 3.32 4.88
C GLY A 612 19.75 3.59 6.30
N ALA A 613 18.49 4.01 6.42
CA ALA A 613 17.82 4.17 7.71
C ALA A 613 17.72 2.82 8.46
N ALA A 614 17.26 1.76 7.82
CA ALA A 614 17.15 0.43 8.41
C ALA A 614 18.51 -0.04 8.99
N ARG A 615 19.59 0.09 8.22
CA ARG A 615 20.96 -0.23 8.66
C ARG A 615 21.38 0.57 9.89
N ALA A 616 21.16 1.89 9.88
CA ALA A 616 21.52 2.76 11.00
C ALA A 616 20.80 2.38 12.31
N TYR A 617 19.55 1.94 12.21
CA TYR A 617 18.71 1.54 13.34
C TYR A 617 18.74 0.04 13.63
N GLY A 618 19.65 -0.72 12.99
CA GLY A 618 19.86 -2.14 13.25
C GLY A 618 18.71 -3.04 12.80
N LYS A 619 17.95 -2.61 11.78
CA LYS A 619 16.88 -3.39 11.17
C LYS A 619 17.43 -4.18 9.98
N SER A 620 17.10 -5.47 9.93
CA SER A 620 17.47 -6.38 8.84
C SER A 620 16.42 -6.44 7.73
N GLU A 621 15.21 -5.96 8.00
CA GLU A 621 14.06 -6.01 7.09
C GLU A 621 13.49 -4.62 6.84
N PHE A 622 13.06 -4.41 5.59
CA PHE A 622 12.32 -3.24 5.14
C PHE A 622 11.52 -3.59 3.88
N GLY A 623 10.51 -2.79 3.59
CA GLY A 623 9.52 -3.08 2.55
C GLY A 623 9.53 -2.12 1.36
N ALA A 624 8.67 -2.43 0.41
CA ALA A 624 8.20 -1.52 -0.63
C ALA A 624 6.67 -1.63 -0.80
N HIS A 625 6.03 -0.49 -1.02
CA HIS A 625 4.61 -0.36 -1.30
C HIS A 625 4.43 0.28 -2.69
N LEU A 626 4.00 -0.46 -3.69
CA LEU A 626 4.00 0.01 -5.07
C LEU A 626 2.65 0.68 -5.39
N ALA A 627 2.68 1.98 -5.63
CA ALA A 627 1.54 2.78 -6.10
C ALA A 627 1.33 2.60 -7.62
N VAL A 628 1.10 1.35 -8.03
CA VAL A 628 1.04 0.91 -9.44
C VAL A 628 0.09 1.77 -10.25
N GLN A 629 -1.10 1.97 -9.69
CA GLN A 629 -2.21 2.72 -10.25
C GLN A 629 -1.89 4.21 -10.33
N TRP A 630 -1.27 4.83 -9.33
CA TRP A 630 -1.00 6.27 -9.34
C TRP A 630 0.18 6.69 -10.22
N SER A 631 1.07 5.77 -10.58
CA SER A 631 2.33 6.06 -11.26
C SER A 631 2.22 6.73 -12.64
N SER A 632 1.47 6.13 -13.55
CA SER A 632 1.41 6.53 -14.96
C SER A 632 0.13 6.04 -15.63
N THR A 633 -0.30 6.70 -16.72
CA THR A 633 -1.42 6.26 -17.56
C THR A 633 -1.03 6.31 -19.05
N PRO A 634 -1.76 5.60 -19.95
CA PRO A 634 -2.87 4.66 -19.68
C PRO A 634 -2.42 3.34 -19.04
N LEU A 635 -3.33 2.72 -18.27
CA LEU A 635 -3.05 1.57 -17.41
C LEU A 635 -2.91 0.24 -18.17
N ASP A 636 -3.47 0.17 -19.37
CA ASP A 636 -3.43 -1.00 -20.25
C ASP A 636 -2.33 -0.92 -21.31
N ASP A 637 -1.47 0.11 -21.24
CA ASP A 637 -0.30 0.24 -22.11
C ASP A 637 0.77 -0.79 -21.74
N PRO A 638 1.30 -1.57 -22.71
CA PRO A 638 2.48 -2.41 -22.49
C PRO A 638 3.67 -1.71 -21.83
N ALA A 639 3.86 -0.40 -22.05
CA ALA A 639 4.87 0.41 -21.38
C ALA A 639 4.65 0.50 -19.87
N HIS A 640 3.40 0.56 -19.41
CA HIS A 640 3.11 0.53 -17.97
C HIS A 640 3.48 -0.83 -17.37
N PHE A 641 3.13 -1.94 -18.04
CA PHE A 641 3.52 -3.27 -17.56
C PHE A 641 5.05 -3.42 -17.45
N ARG A 642 5.81 -2.85 -18.40
CA ARG A 642 7.27 -2.79 -18.35
C ARG A 642 7.79 -2.00 -17.16
N ARG A 643 7.18 -0.84 -16.86
CA ARG A 643 7.53 -0.04 -15.66
C ARG A 643 7.19 -0.80 -14.39
N TYR A 644 6.04 -1.44 -14.31
CA TYR A 644 5.67 -2.25 -13.15
C TYR A 644 6.64 -3.41 -12.89
N PHE A 645 7.03 -4.14 -13.94
CA PHE A 645 8.08 -5.15 -13.87
C PHE A 645 9.38 -4.57 -13.28
N LEU A 646 9.81 -3.39 -13.76
CA LEU A 646 11.03 -2.75 -13.25
C LEU A 646 10.94 -2.41 -11.77
N SER A 647 9.81 -1.92 -11.27
CA SER A 647 9.67 -1.62 -9.84
C SER A 647 9.79 -2.88 -8.97
N LEU A 648 9.09 -3.96 -9.35
CA LEU A 648 9.19 -5.25 -8.67
C LEU A 648 10.63 -5.79 -8.66
N ALA A 649 11.31 -5.74 -9.81
CA ALA A 649 12.68 -6.22 -9.96
C ALA A 649 13.69 -5.33 -9.21
N CYS A 650 13.52 -4.00 -9.25
CA CYS A 650 14.35 -3.04 -8.50
C CYS A 650 14.20 -3.27 -6.99
N CYS A 651 12.99 -3.50 -6.49
CA CYS A 651 12.77 -3.85 -5.09
C CYS A 651 13.56 -5.11 -4.67
N TYR A 652 13.50 -6.19 -5.46
CA TYR A 652 14.30 -7.39 -5.21
C TYR A 652 15.80 -7.07 -5.24
N LEU A 653 16.26 -6.30 -6.22
CA LEU A 653 17.65 -5.92 -6.38
C LEU A 653 18.19 -5.13 -5.16
N GLN A 654 17.42 -4.16 -4.70
CA GLN A 654 17.84 -3.16 -3.71
C GLN A 654 17.68 -3.61 -2.25
N GLY A 655 17.30 -4.87 -2.00
CA GLY A 655 17.30 -5.46 -0.65
C GLY A 655 15.95 -5.51 0.04
N VAL A 656 14.86 -5.15 -0.65
CA VAL A 656 13.50 -5.18 -0.08
C VAL A 656 13.14 -6.62 0.31
N THR A 657 12.64 -6.82 1.53
CA THR A 657 12.22 -8.14 2.03
C THR A 657 10.71 -8.37 1.92
N GLN A 658 9.92 -7.30 1.80
CA GLN A 658 8.48 -7.38 1.59
C GLN A 658 8.03 -6.39 0.51
N ILE A 659 7.51 -6.90 -0.60
CA ILE A 659 7.06 -6.15 -1.76
C ILE A 659 5.55 -6.30 -1.85
N ASN A 660 4.82 -5.19 -1.79
CA ASN A 660 3.38 -5.19 -1.88
C ASN A 660 2.91 -4.08 -2.80
N THR A 661 1.88 -4.30 -3.64
CA THR A 661 1.21 -3.18 -4.33
C THR A 661 0.10 -2.60 -3.46
N GLU A 662 -0.20 -1.30 -3.61
CA GLU A 662 -1.41 -0.72 -2.99
C GLU A 662 -2.65 -1.48 -3.52
N GLU A 663 -2.89 -1.42 -4.83
CA GLU A 663 -3.81 -2.28 -5.58
C GLU A 663 -3.38 -2.39 -7.05
N GLY A 664 -3.96 -3.34 -7.80
CA GLY A 664 -3.81 -3.31 -9.26
C GLY A 664 -3.94 -4.63 -10.02
N LEU A 665 -4.05 -5.79 -9.35
CA LEU A 665 -4.11 -7.08 -10.05
C LEU A 665 -5.52 -7.68 -10.08
N TYR A 666 -6.35 -7.33 -9.09
CA TYR A 666 -7.77 -7.70 -9.03
C TYR A 666 -8.65 -6.61 -9.61
N ARG A 667 -8.29 -5.36 -9.38
CA ARG A 667 -8.94 -4.18 -9.96
C ARG A 667 -7.92 -3.05 -9.97
N MET A 668 -8.01 -2.17 -10.97
CA MET A 668 -7.15 -1.00 -11.04
C MET A 668 -8.01 0.25 -11.06
N GLU A 669 -7.71 1.16 -10.14
CA GLU A 669 -8.37 2.45 -9.99
C GLU A 669 -7.29 3.53 -10.13
N ASN A 670 -7.31 4.31 -11.20
CA ASN A 670 -6.62 5.60 -11.27
C ASN A 670 -7.58 6.52 -12.00
N LEU A 671 -8.04 7.57 -11.32
CA LEU A 671 -8.87 8.62 -11.90
C LEU A 671 -9.86 8.01 -12.90
N TYR A 672 -10.70 7.09 -12.39
CA TYR A 672 -11.87 6.57 -13.11
C TYR A 672 -11.57 5.51 -14.18
N ALA A 673 -10.48 4.76 -14.03
CA ALA A 673 -10.24 3.53 -14.78
C ALA A 673 -11.41 2.54 -14.66
N ARG A 674 -11.78 1.91 -15.79
CA ARG A 674 -12.89 0.93 -15.90
C ARG A 674 -12.34 -0.51 -15.97
N GLU A 675 -11.34 -0.80 -15.16
CA GLU A 675 -10.57 -2.06 -15.25
C GLU A 675 -10.88 -2.98 -14.08
N ASP A 676 -11.40 -4.17 -14.39
CA ASP A 676 -11.63 -5.26 -13.44
C ASP A 676 -10.63 -6.41 -13.65
N ARG A 677 -10.70 -7.45 -12.82
CA ARG A 677 -9.80 -8.63 -12.89
C ARG A 677 -9.74 -9.31 -14.25
N PHE A 678 -10.71 -9.08 -15.13
CA PHE A 678 -10.77 -9.62 -16.48
C PHE A 678 -10.36 -8.63 -17.57
N GLY A 679 -10.08 -7.37 -17.22
CA GLY A 679 -9.60 -6.31 -18.10
C GLY A 679 -8.15 -6.51 -18.55
N ALA A 680 -7.76 -5.75 -19.57
CA ALA A 680 -6.42 -5.82 -20.15
C ALA A 680 -5.36 -5.30 -19.17
N ALA A 681 -5.66 -4.20 -18.45
CA ALA A 681 -4.74 -3.63 -17.47
C ALA A 681 -4.40 -4.64 -16.36
N CYS A 682 -5.41 -5.22 -15.70
CA CYS A 682 -5.20 -6.19 -14.62
C CYS A 682 -4.49 -7.46 -15.12
N SER A 683 -4.81 -7.91 -16.33
CA SER A 683 -4.19 -9.12 -16.91
C SER A 683 -2.71 -8.89 -17.28
N GLY A 684 -2.39 -7.79 -17.96
CA GLY A 684 -1.01 -7.46 -18.31
C GLY A 684 -0.12 -7.18 -17.10
N HIS A 685 -0.67 -6.57 -16.05
CA HIS A 685 0.06 -6.43 -14.79
C HIS A 685 0.30 -7.79 -14.10
N ARG A 686 -0.66 -8.73 -14.12
CA ARG A 686 -0.43 -10.08 -13.59
C ARG A 686 0.65 -10.84 -14.37
N GLU A 687 0.72 -10.67 -15.69
CA GLU A 687 1.80 -11.25 -16.50
C GLU A 687 3.16 -10.70 -16.09
N ALA A 688 3.29 -9.38 -15.95
CA ALA A 688 4.51 -8.75 -15.44
C ALA A 688 4.86 -9.18 -14.00
N HIS A 689 3.84 -9.32 -13.14
CA HIS A 689 3.98 -9.81 -11.77
C HIS A 689 4.53 -11.24 -11.72
N ALA A 690 3.99 -12.13 -12.58
CA ALA A 690 4.34 -13.53 -12.64
C ALA A 690 5.82 -13.76 -12.97
N ILE A 691 6.44 -12.88 -13.78
CA ILE A 691 7.87 -12.94 -14.08
C ILE A 691 8.71 -12.83 -12.80
N VAL A 692 8.42 -11.83 -11.96
CA VAL A 692 9.17 -11.62 -10.71
C VAL A 692 8.78 -12.64 -9.65
N ARG A 693 7.50 -13.04 -9.60
CA ARG A 693 7.04 -14.12 -8.71
C ARG A 693 7.80 -15.42 -8.98
N ARG A 694 7.90 -15.84 -10.24
CA ARG A 694 8.67 -17.03 -10.62
C ARG A 694 10.12 -16.90 -10.22
N PHE A 695 10.75 -15.74 -10.45
CA PHE A 695 12.12 -15.49 -10.02
C PHE A 695 12.30 -15.67 -8.50
N ILE A 696 11.42 -15.09 -7.69
CA ILE A 696 11.44 -15.24 -6.22
C ILE A 696 11.20 -16.69 -5.79
N GLU A 697 10.39 -17.47 -6.52
CA GLU A 697 10.15 -18.87 -6.21
C GLU A 697 11.36 -19.77 -6.52
N THR A 698 12.10 -19.48 -7.59
CA THR A 698 13.21 -20.33 -8.04
C THR A 698 14.60 -19.87 -7.59
N HIS A 699 14.72 -18.63 -7.11
CA HIS A 699 15.97 -18.04 -6.65
C HIS A 699 15.93 -17.66 -5.18
N GLU A 700 17.12 -17.51 -4.60
CA GLU A 700 17.31 -16.90 -3.30
C GLU A 700 18.30 -15.74 -3.39
N ARG A 701 17.99 -14.66 -2.65
CA ARG A 701 18.89 -13.52 -2.55
C ARG A 701 19.95 -13.79 -1.49
N ARG A 702 21.08 -14.38 -1.88
CA ARG A 702 22.08 -14.86 -0.92
C ARG A 702 23.01 -13.76 -0.44
N GLY A 703 23.20 -13.66 0.88
CA GLY A 703 24.18 -12.77 1.49
C GLY A 703 23.66 -11.37 1.80
N THR A 704 24.56 -10.41 1.88
CA THR A 704 24.25 -9.02 2.27
C THR A 704 24.59 -8.03 1.17
N LEU A 705 23.69 -7.10 0.89
CA LEU A 705 23.90 -6.07 -0.14
C LEU A 705 25.12 -5.20 0.21
N ARG A 706 26.03 -5.02 -0.75
CA ARG A 706 27.24 -4.20 -0.63
C ARG A 706 27.01 -2.80 -1.23
N ALA A 707 26.99 -1.78 -0.37
CA ALA A 707 26.99 -0.37 -0.77
C ALA A 707 28.26 0.31 -0.23
N PRO A 708 29.25 0.65 -1.08
CA PRO A 708 30.54 1.17 -0.61
C PRO A 708 30.49 2.64 -0.18
N ILE A 709 29.46 3.40 -0.59
CA ILE A 709 29.35 4.85 -0.36
C ILE A 709 28.05 5.14 0.38
N GLY A 710 28.15 5.96 1.43
CA GLY A 710 27.01 6.50 2.15
C GLY A 710 26.88 8.02 1.91
N VAL A 711 25.69 8.48 1.58
CA VAL A 711 25.34 9.90 1.60
C VAL A 711 24.70 10.19 2.94
N LEU A 712 25.22 11.17 3.69
CA LEU A 712 24.75 11.47 5.03
C LEU A 712 23.51 12.38 4.97
N GLN A 713 22.41 11.92 5.56
CA GLN A 713 21.26 12.75 5.93
C GLN A 713 21.52 13.32 7.33
N GLY A 714 21.78 14.63 7.40
CA GLY A 714 22.14 15.32 8.64
C GLY A 714 21.00 15.42 9.65
N ARG A 715 21.33 15.81 10.89
CA ARG A 715 20.34 16.09 11.95
C ARG A 715 19.34 17.14 11.48
N ASP A 716 18.07 16.94 11.83
CA ASP A 716 16.97 17.87 11.59
C ASP A 716 16.68 18.14 10.09
N CYS A 717 17.28 17.37 9.18
CA CYS A 717 17.03 17.45 7.75
C CYS A 717 15.60 17.00 7.41
N GLY A 718 14.81 17.88 6.78
CA GLY A 718 13.41 17.64 6.39
C GLY A 718 13.20 17.38 4.89
N TRP A 719 14.23 16.92 4.18
CA TRP A 719 14.16 16.61 2.75
C TRP A 719 13.33 15.33 2.49
N THR A 720 12.34 15.42 1.60
CA THR A 720 11.35 14.36 1.34
C THR A 720 11.60 13.52 0.10
N CYS A 721 12.59 13.85 -0.74
CA CYS A 721 12.92 13.19 -2.02
C CYS A 721 12.04 13.55 -3.24
N PHE A 722 10.72 13.59 -3.11
CA PHE A 722 9.84 13.64 -4.29
C PHE A 722 9.14 14.98 -4.54
N ALA A 723 9.19 15.90 -3.57
CA ALA A 723 8.53 17.20 -3.65
C ALA A 723 9.49 18.33 -3.27
N ARG A 724 9.43 19.44 -4.02
CA ARG A 724 10.16 20.68 -3.72
C ARG A 724 9.30 21.70 -2.96
N GLY A 725 8.56 21.21 -1.97
CA GLY A 725 7.70 22.01 -1.10
C GLY A 725 8.44 22.72 0.02
N ARG A 726 7.67 23.26 0.98
CA ARG A 726 8.25 23.83 2.21
C ARG A 726 8.69 22.72 3.16
N VAL A 727 9.80 22.94 3.84
CA VAL A 727 10.37 21.99 4.80
C VAL A 727 9.48 21.94 6.05
N TRP A 728 9.24 20.74 6.59
CA TRP A 728 8.39 20.51 7.76
C TRP A 728 6.93 21.00 7.61
N ALA A 729 6.44 21.10 6.37
CA ALA A 729 5.14 21.68 6.00
C ALA A 729 4.88 23.11 6.50
N GLN A 730 5.92 23.84 6.94
CA GLN A 730 5.73 25.14 7.57
C GLN A 730 5.57 26.24 6.52
N GLU A 731 4.57 27.10 6.69
CA GLU A 731 4.26 28.20 5.77
C GLU A 731 5.28 29.34 5.80
N ALA A 732 6.12 29.41 6.83
CA ALA A 732 7.12 30.46 7.00
C ALA A 732 8.02 30.59 5.76
N GLU A 733 8.39 31.82 5.40
CA GLU A 733 9.25 32.09 4.24
C GLU A 733 10.65 31.48 4.43
N SER A 734 11.13 31.46 5.67
CA SER A 734 12.36 30.81 6.08
C SER A 734 12.37 29.29 5.83
N MET A 735 11.24 28.66 5.49
CA MET A 735 11.06 27.22 5.29
C MET A 735 10.93 26.80 3.82
N ARG A 736 11.08 27.73 2.86
CA ARG A 736 11.07 27.37 1.43
C ARG A 736 12.23 26.47 1.03
N PHE A 737 12.01 25.52 0.11
CA PHE A 737 13.08 24.73 -0.49
C PHE A 737 14.24 25.62 -0.99
N GLY A 738 15.48 25.21 -0.74
CA GLY A 738 16.66 25.99 -1.12
C GLY A 738 17.95 25.18 -1.12
N PRO A 739 19.14 25.82 -1.08
CA PRO A 739 20.44 25.16 -1.22
C PRO A 739 20.69 23.92 -0.34
N PRO A 740 20.24 23.85 0.94
CA PRO A 740 20.37 22.62 1.72
C PRO A 740 19.63 21.45 1.08
N GLU A 741 18.37 21.63 0.69
CA GLU A 741 17.57 20.57 0.09
C GLU A 741 17.96 20.29 -1.38
N GLU A 742 18.31 21.32 -2.16
CA GLU A 742 18.82 21.20 -3.53
C GLU A 742 20.13 20.40 -3.60
N SER A 743 20.89 20.33 -2.52
CA SER A 743 22.15 19.59 -2.48
C SER A 743 21.94 18.10 -2.73
N PHE A 744 20.75 17.55 -2.46
CA PHE A 744 20.42 16.17 -2.83
C PHE A 744 20.34 15.94 -4.35
N ASP A 745 20.23 16.98 -5.20
CA ASP A 745 20.33 16.84 -6.65
C ASP A 745 21.68 16.29 -7.11
N LEU A 746 22.72 16.37 -6.28
CA LEU A 746 24.03 15.79 -6.56
C LEU A 746 24.00 14.25 -6.48
N LEU A 747 22.91 13.62 -6.00
CA LEU A 747 22.69 12.18 -6.14
C LEU A 747 22.67 11.72 -7.59
N LYS A 748 22.45 12.62 -8.57
CA LYS A 748 22.62 12.35 -10.00
C LYS A 748 24.04 11.96 -10.40
N VAL A 749 25.03 12.12 -9.52
CA VAL A 749 26.36 11.50 -9.70
C VAL A 749 26.26 9.98 -9.72
N PHE A 750 25.41 9.41 -8.87
CA PHE A 750 25.20 7.97 -8.69
C PHE A 750 23.97 7.45 -9.44
N TYR A 751 22.94 8.28 -9.56
CA TYR A 751 21.67 7.99 -10.22
C TYR A 751 21.40 9.01 -11.35
N PRO A 752 22.16 8.97 -12.47
CA PRO A 752 22.16 10.03 -13.49
C PRO A 752 20.78 10.35 -14.09
N ARG A 753 19.86 9.38 -14.13
CA ARG A 753 18.54 9.58 -14.71
C ARG A 753 17.48 9.99 -13.70
N CYS A 754 17.75 9.96 -12.39
CA CYS A 754 16.71 10.21 -11.39
C CYS A 754 16.16 11.64 -11.47
N ARG A 755 14.85 11.80 -11.25
CA ARG A 755 14.19 13.11 -11.11
C ARG A 755 13.62 13.27 -9.70
N LEU A 756 14.13 14.25 -8.96
CA LEU A 756 13.82 14.51 -7.53
C LEU A 756 12.76 15.62 -7.34
N ASP A 757 11.82 15.73 -8.28
CA ASP A 757 10.70 16.68 -8.30
C ASP A 757 9.73 16.28 -9.43
N GLY A 758 9.19 15.08 -9.30
CA GLY A 758 8.43 14.46 -10.37
C GLY A 758 7.60 13.34 -9.82
N ILE A 759 6.31 13.61 -9.69
CA ILE A 759 5.27 12.64 -9.34
C ILE A 759 4.33 12.50 -10.53
N TYR A 760 3.80 11.30 -10.75
CA TYR A 760 2.74 10.95 -11.70
C TYR A 760 2.96 11.36 -13.17
N ARG A 761 2.60 10.49 -14.13
CA ARG A 761 2.61 10.85 -15.56
C ARG A 761 1.33 10.39 -16.24
N SER A 762 0.41 11.32 -16.46
CA SER A 762 -0.75 11.04 -17.32
C SER A 762 -0.37 11.27 -18.78
N ASP A 763 -0.73 10.33 -19.65
CA ASP A 763 -0.18 10.21 -21.01
C ASP A 763 1.37 10.13 -20.97
N CYS A 764 1.87 9.10 -20.29
CA CYS A 764 3.29 8.95 -20.03
C CYS A 764 4.12 8.82 -21.32
N PRO A 765 5.06 9.76 -21.60
CA PRO A 765 5.87 9.70 -22.81
C PRO A 765 6.82 8.49 -22.83
N GLN A 766 7.06 7.91 -24.00
CA GLN A 766 7.99 6.79 -24.22
C GLN A 766 9.46 7.28 -24.23
N GLU A 767 9.91 7.82 -23.11
CA GLU A 767 11.27 8.32 -22.90
C GLU A 767 11.64 8.24 -21.40
N PRO A 768 12.91 8.43 -20.99
CA PRO A 768 13.29 8.39 -19.59
C PRO A 768 12.52 9.42 -18.73
N GLN A 769 11.70 8.94 -17.78
CA GLN A 769 10.91 9.80 -16.88
C GLN A 769 11.56 10.08 -15.52
N GLY A 770 12.63 9.36 -15.19
CA GLY A 770 13.42 9.52 -13.98
C GLY A 770 12.95 8.78 -12.73
N TRP A 771 12.03 7.82 -12.87
CA TRP A 771 11.68 6.85 -11.83
C TRP A 771 12.79 5.83 -11.58
N TYR A 772 13.39 5.33 -12.67
CA TYR A 772 14.46 4.34 -12.65
C TYR A 772 15.74 4.96 -13.20
N SER A 773 16.87 4.63 -12.58
CA SER A 773 18.19 5.04 -13.03
C SER A 773 19.17 3.87 -13.03
N GLY A 774 20.07 3.84 -14.01
CA GLY A 774 21.25 3.01 -13.90
C GLY A 774 22.17 3.49 -12.76
N THR A 775 23.08 2.62 -12.35
CA THR A 775 24.01 2.86 -11.24
C THR A 775 25.46 2.70 -11.71
N PRO A 776 26.04 3.69 -12.44
CA PRO A 776 27.38 3.56 -13.03
C PRO A 776 28.50 3.21 -12.03
N TYR A 777 28.33 3.58 -10.76
CA TYR A 777 29.28 3.30 -9.68
C TYR A 777 28.77 2.26 -8.66
N GLY A 778 27.57 1.71 -8.88
CA GLY A 778 26.84 0.88 -7.91
C GLY A 778 25.95 1.70 -6.95
N PRO A 779 25.18 1.00 -6.09
CA PRO A 779 24.21 1.62 -5.22
C PRO A 779 24.89 2.39 -4.08
N VAL A 780 24.25 3.49 -3.66
CA VAL A 780 24.61 4.22 -2.44
C VAL A 780 23.50 4.07 -1.41
N ASP A 781 23.81 4.33 -0.15
CA ASP A 781 22.79 4.45 0.90
C ASP A 781 22.64 5.91 1.32
N LEU A 782 21.40 6.34 1.59
CA LEU A 782 21.17 7.58 2.32
C LEU A 782 21.10 7.25 3.81
N LEU A 783 22.17 7.58 4.52
CA LEU A 783 22.46 7.14 5.88
C LEU A 783 22.23 8.27 6.89
N PRO A 784 21.45 8.06 7.96
CA PRO A 784 21.36 9.03 9.05
C PRO A 784 22.73 9.30 9.68
N VAL A 785 23.07 10.57 9.93
CA VAL A 785 24.36 10.97 10.51
C VAL A 785 24.65 10.34 11.87
N GLU A 786 23.61 9.99 12.63
CA GLU A 786 23.70 9.33 13.93
C GLU A 786 23.93 7.81 13.86
N ALA A 787 24.10 7.25 12.67
CA ALA A 787 24.34 5.84 12.49
C ALA A 787 25.51 5.38 13.39
N PRO A 788 25.40 4.22 14.07
CA PRO A 788 26.45 3.71 14.93
C PRO A 788 27.79 3.57 14.18
N LEU A 789 28.92 3.77 14.87
CA LEU A 789 30.25 3.66 14.27
C LEU A 789 30.48 2.33 13.52
N ARG A 790 29.93 1.21 14.02
CA ARG A 790 30.00 -0.09 13.35
C ARG A 790 29.36 -0.07 11.95
N VAL A 791 28.29 0.70 11.78
CA VAL A 791 27.58 0.89 10.50
C VAL A 791 28.37 1.87 9.63
N LEU A 792 28.82 3.01 10.18
CA LEU A 792 29.66 3.96 9.42
C LEU A 792 30.89 3.27 8.79
N ARG A 793 31.52 2.35 9.54
CA ARG A 793 32.69 1.57 9.08
C ARG A 793 32.42 0.58 7.95
N THR A 794 31.16 0.27 7.63
CA THR A 794 30.87 -0.56 6.45
C THR A 794 31.06 0.20 5.15
N TYR A 795 31.04 1.54 5.20
CA TYR A 795 31.22 2.42 4.04
C TYR A 795 32.67 2.86 3.91
N LYS A 796 33.14 2.96 2.67
CA LYS A 796 34.48 3.43 2.35
C LYS A 796 34.56 4.95 2.24
N ALA A 797 33.45 5.57 1.86
CA ALA A 797 33.30 7.01 1.88
C ALA A 797 31.92 7.44 2.37
N LEU A 798 31.90 8.58 3.06
CA LEU A 798 30.70 9.27 3.51
C LEU A 798 30.70 10.70 2.99
N ALA A 799 29.57 11.19 2.48
CA ALA A 799 29.45 12.56 1.97
C ALA A 799 28.16 13.22 2.45
N PHE A 800 28.26 14.41 3.03
CA PHE A 800 27.07 15.22 3.30
C PHE A 800 26.54 15.87 2.02
N LEU A 801 25.22 16.02 1.91
CA LEU A 801 24.60 16.86 0.88
C LEU A 801 23.76 17.96 1.53
N GLY A 802 22.69 17.61 2.24
CA GLY A 802 21.76 18.60 2.78
C GLY A 802 22.01 19.08 4.21
N TRP A 803 20.94 19.59 4.84
CA TRP A 803 20.98 20.19 6.16
C TRP A 803 21.60 19.27 7.22
N ASN A 804 22.41 19.84 8.12
CA ASN A 804 22.85 19.16 9.33
C ASN A 804 22.98 20.14 10.50
N THR A 805 22.30 19.86 11.61
CA THR A 805 22.56 20.51 12.89
C THR A 805 23.68 19.76 13.64
N PHE A 806 24.80 20.42 13.92
CA PHE A 806 25.95 19.79 14.57
C PHE A 806 25.62 19.17 15.94
N GLN A 807 26.12 17.94 16.16
CA GLN A 807 26.18 17.31 17.48
C GLN A 807 27.57 16.68 17.71
N GLU A 808 28.12 16.89 18.91
CA GLU A 808 29.45 16.38 19.26
C GLU A 808 29.54 14.85 19.14
N LYS A 809 28.50 14.13 19.56
CA LYS A 809 28.45 12.66 19.52
C LYS A 809 28.61 12.11 18.10
N ASP A 810 27.91 12.72 17.15
CA ASP A 810 27.93 12.27 15.75
C ASP A 810 29.31 12.55 15.13
N PHE A 811 29.86 13.75 15.36
CA PHE A 811 31.18 14.12 14.85
C PHE A 811 32.33 13.37 15.52
N ALA A 812 32.18 12.93 16.77
CA ALA A 812 33.12 12.02 17.41
C ALA A 812 33.13 10.65 16.70
N ALA A 813 31.97 10.13 16.32
CA ALA A 813 31.88 8.89 15.54
C ALA A 813 32.48 9.07 14.13
N LEU A 814 32.19 10.19 13.46
CA LEU A 814 32.79 10.51 12.15
C LEU A 814 34.31 10.66 12.23
N LEU A 815 34.84 11.26 13.30
CA LEU A 815 36.29 11.33 13.53
C LEU A 815 36.92 9.94 13.66
N GLU A 816 36.32 9.05 14.43
CA GLU A 816 36.80 7.67 14.57
C GLU A 816 36.66 6.85 13.29
N TYR A 817 35.62 7.13 12.50
CA TYR A 817 35.46 6.58 11.16
C TYR A 817 36.62 6.99 10.23
N VAL A 818 36.93 8.29 10.16
CA VAL A 818 38.03 8.80 9.33
C VAL A 818 39.38 8.27 9.83
N ARG A 819 39.63 8.29 11.15
CA ARG A 819 40.87 7.72 11.74
C ARG A 819 41.09 6.26 11.33
N ALA A 820 40.02 5.49 11.23
CA ALA A 820 40.06 4.08 10.86
C ALA A 820 40.34 3.82 9.37
N GLY A 821 40.31 4.85 8.50
CA GLY A 821 40.56 4.73 7.06
C GLY A 821 39.46 5.29 6.17
N GLY A 822 38.37 5.81 6.74
CA GLY A 822 37.26 6.37 5.98
C GLY A 822 37.59 7.67 5.25
N THR A 823 36.90 7.94 4.14
CA THR A 823 36.90 9.25 3.47
C THR A 823 35.62 10.01 3.82
N LEU A 824 35.74 11.24 4.32
CA LEU A 824 34.58 12.10 4.65
C LEU A 824 34.56 13.37 3.79
N LEU A 825 33.44 13.65 3.13
CA LEU A 825 33.17 14.91 2.42
C LEU A 825 32.13 15.74 3.18
N LEU A 826 32.42 17.02 3.43
CA LEU A 826 31.50 17.96 4.06
C LEU A 826 31.82 19.42 3.73
N ALA A 827 30.84 20.30 3.94
CA ALA A 827 30.96 21.74 3.80
C ALA A 827 30.77 22.45 5.16
N ARG A 828 31.15 23.73 5.25
CA ARG A 828 31.05 24.54 6.47
C ARG A 828 29.64 24.53 7.10
N PRO A 829 28.54 24.63 6.35
CA PRO A 829 27.20 24.58 6.95
C PRO A 829 26.93 23.32 7.76
N HIS A 830 27.52 22.18 7.39
CA HIS A 830 27.29 20.92 8.11
C HIS A 830 27.92 20.85 9.51
N VAL A 831 28.81 21.79 9.86
CA VAL A 831 29.42 21.87 11.21
C VAL A 831 28.80 22.96 12.09
N SER A 832 27.72 23.60 11.62
CA SER A 832 27.01 24.67 12.33
C SER A 832 26.07 24.13 13.40
N ILE A 833 25.92 24.85 14.52
CA ILE A 833 24.90 24.58 15.55
C ILE A 833 23.58 25.32 15.31
N ASN A 834 23.50 26.16 14.27
CA ASN A 834 22.28 26.90 13.96
C ASN A 834 21.13 25.94 13.67
N THR A 835 19.94 26.31 14.16
CA THR A 835 18.68 25.61 13.82
C THR A 835 17.84 26.41 12.83
N LYS A 836 18.12 27.71 12.69
CA LYS A 836 17.46 28.62 11.76
C LYS A 836 18.18 28.65 10.42
N ARG A 837 17.40 28.68 9.34
CA ARG A 837 17.89 28.75 7.96
C ARG A 837 18.32 30.17 7.63
N PHE A 838 19.18 30.31 6.62
CA PHE A 838 19.67 31.61 6.12
C PHE A 838 20.51 32.44 7.11
N GLU A 839 21.04 31.82 8.16
CA GLU A 839 22.01 32.43 9.07
C GLU A 839 23.44 31.95 8.75
N PRO A 840 24.47 32.81 8.87
CA PRO A 840 25.87 32.38 8.72
C PRO A 840 26.23 31.26 9.69
N SER A 841 27.05 30.31 9.24
CA SER A 841 27.46 29.14 10.02
C SER A 841 28.06 29.51 11.38
N ASN A 842 27.43 29.06 12.46
CA ASN A 842 27.93 29.18 13.82
C ASN A 842 28.66 27.90 14.22
N VAL A 843 30.00 27.92 14.15
CA VAL A 843 30.83 26.75 14.43
C VAL A 843 31.15 26.68 15.93
N PRO A 844 30.80 25.58 16.63
CA PRO A 844 31.03 25.46 18.06
C PRO A 844 32.50 25.16 18.40
N SER A 845 32.91 25.47 19.64
CA SER A 845 34.19 25.01 20.18
C SER A 845 34.11 23.51 20.53
N SER A 846 34.45 22.65 19.57
CA SER A 846 34.36 21.19 19.69
C SER A 846 35.73 20.52 19.65
N LYS A 847 35.96 19.51 20.51
CA LYS A 847 37.17 18.68 20.47
C LYS A 847 37.20 17.85 19.18
N SER A 848 36.09 17.23 18.82
CA SER A 848 35.98 16.40 17.61
C SER A 848 36.22 17.22 16.34
N LEU A 849 35.65 18.43 16.22
CA LEU A 849 35.89 19.31 15.07
C LEU A 849 37.35 19.76 14.98
N ARG A 850 37.97 20.16 16.09
CA ARG A 850 39.39 20.54 16.10
C ARG A 850 40.29 19.39 15.64
N GLN A 851 39.98 18.16 16.06
CA GLN A 851 40.74 16.98 15.66
C GLN A 851 40.46 16.55 14.22
N LEU A 852 39.23 16.73 13.73
CA LEU A 852 38.79 16.33 12.39
C LEU A 852 39.23 17.34 11.30
N LEU A 853 39.13 18.63 11.56
CA LEU A 853 39.40 19.68 10.55
C LEU A 853 40.69 20.47 10.83
N GLY A 854 41.11 20.62 12.08
CA GLY A 854 42.31 21.40 12.42
C GLY A 854 42.25 22.83 11.86
N GLU A 855 43.33 23.25 11.19
CA GLU A 855 43.40 24.57 10.54
C GLU A 855 42.46 24.73 9.35
N ALA A 856 42.00 23.62 8.73
CA ALA A 856 41.08 23.67 7.60
C ALA A 856 39.76 24.37 7.95
N LEU A 857 39.38 24.44 9.23
CA LEU A 857 38.20 25.16 9.70
C LEU A 857 38.25 26.68 9.37
N ARG A 858 39.45 27.24 9.23
CA ARG A 858 39.68 28.65 8.85
C ARG A 858 39.82 28.85 7.34
N ALA A 859 39.81 27.79 6.55
CA ALA A 859 39.97 27.89 5.11
C ALA A 859 38.74 28.52 4.45
N GLY A 860 38.96 29.35 3.43
CA GLY A 860 37.92 29.93 2.58
C GLY A 860 37.65 29.16 1.29
N GLY A 861 38.05 27.88 1.20
CA GLY A 861 38.00 27.09 -0.03
C GLY A 861 37.98 25.58 0.24
N ARG A 862 38.15 24.78 -0.82
CA ARG A 862 38.27 23.31 -0.73
C ARG A 862 39.64 22.95 -0.15
N VAL A 863 39.65 22.16 0.92
CA VAL A 863 40.87 21.62 1.56
C VAL A 863 40.73 20.12 1.76
N GLU A 864 41.79 19.38 1.47
CA GLU A 864 41.89 17.95 1.79
C GLU A 864 42.89 17.76 2.94
N ARG A 865 42.51 16.98 3.95
CA ARG A 865 43.33 16.74 5.15
C ARG A 865 43.34 15.27 5.52
N ALA A 866 44.54 14.71 5.71
CA ALA A 866 44.71 13.38 6.27
C ALA A 866 44.43 13.37 7.79
N VAL A 867 43.70 12.35 8.26
CA VAL A 867 43.38 12.15 9.68
C VAL A 867 43.46 10.66 10.00
N GLY A 868 44.47 10.25 10.77
CA GLY A 868 44.76 8.84 10.98
C GLY A 868 45.06 8.14 9.66
N ARG A 869 44.37 7.04 9.36
CA ARG A 869 44.52 6.31 8.09
C ARG A 869 43.59 6.80 6.97
N GLY A 870 42.68 7.70 7.28
CA GLY A 870 41.70 8.23 6.33
C GLY A 870 41.92 9.70 6.03
N ARG A 871 40.91 10.33 5.44
CA ARG A 871 40.97 11.73 5.03
C ARG A 871 39.61 12.42 5.08
N VAL A 872 39.65 13.74 5.17
CA VAL A 872 38.49 14.62 5.07
C VAL A 872 38.69 15.60 3.91
N ILE A 873 37.66 15.78 3.08
CA ILE A 873 37.58 16.82 2.06
C ILE A 873 36.56 17.85 2.56
N PHE A 874 37.04 19.04 2.88
CA PHE A 874 36.28 20.10 3.52
C PHE A 874 36.13 21.30 2.60
N TYR A 875 34.90 21.74 2.38
CA TYR A 875 34.59 23.00 1.72
C TYR A 875 34.38 24.08 2.78
N GLY A 876 35.40 24.93 2.99
CA GLY A 876 35.42 25.89 4.09
C GLY A 876 34.61 27.17 3.89
N GLN A 877 34.08 27.38 2.67
CA GLN A 877 33.12 28.44 2.36
C GLN A 877 31.77 28.16 3.03
N ASP A 878 31.04 29.20 3.41
CA ASP A 878 29.70 29.09 4.01
C ASP A 878 28.63 28.85 2.94
N LEU A 879 28.80 27.76 2.19
CA LEU A 879 28.01 27.37 1.02
C LEU A 879 27.69 25.88 1.11
N TYR A 880 26.46 25.52 0.76
CA TYR A 880 26.01 24.15 0.60
C TYR A 880 26.51 23.55 -0.72
N PRO A 881 26.58 22.22 -0.85
CA PRO A 881 27.01 21.55 -2.09
C PRO A 881 26.23 21.94 -3.36
N ALA A 882 24.96 22.35 -3.26
CA ALA A 882 24.19 22.84 -4.40
C ALA A 882 24.60 24.24 -4.88
N ASP A 883 25.21 25.06 -4.04
CA ASP A 883 25.53 26.44 -4.40
C ASP A 883 26.46 26.49 -5.61
N ALA A 884 26.12 27.34 -6.58
CA ALA A 884 26.76 27.38 -7.89
C ALA A 884 28.29 27.51 -7.84
N ALA A 885 28.82 28.23 -6.85
CA ALA A 885 30.25 28.47 -6.68
C ALA A 885 31.05 27.21 -6.29
N VAL A 886 30.42 26.21 -5.65
CA VAL A 886 31.10 24.99 -5.17
C VAL A 886 30.59 23.71 -5.84
N ARG A 887 29.38 23.73 -6.41
CA ARG A 887 28.69 22.56 -6.95
C ARG A 887 29.54 21.67 -7.84
N ARG A 888 30.12 22.24 -8.90
CA ARG A 888 30.92 21.48 -9.88
C ARG A 888 32.13 20.81 -9.23
N SER A 889 32.78 21.50 -8.29
CA SER A 889 33.92 20.95 -7.55
C SER A 889 33.47 19.79 -6.66
N TYR A 890 32.34 19.93 -5.97
CA TYR A 890 31.79 18.90 -5.09
C TYR A 890 31.38 17.64 -5.88
N GLU A 891 30.70 17.80 -7.01
CA GLU A 891 30.35 16.69 -7.92
C GLU A 891 31.60 15.93 -8.42
N ASN A 892 32.68 16.65 -8.73
CA ASN A 892 33.95 16.04 -9.13
C ASN A 892 34.59 15.21 -8.00
N ASP A 893 34.52 15.68 -6.75
CA ASP A 893 35.00 14.92 -5.60
C ASP A 893 34.16 13.65 -5.38
N LEU A 894 32.83 13.74 -5.49
CA LEU A 894 31.95 12.57 -5.41
C LEU A 894 32.31 11.53 -6.47
N ARG A 895 32.54 11.95 -7.73
CA ARG A 895 32.97 11.05 -8.82
C ARG A 895 34.34 10.44 -8.57
N THR A 896 35.28 11.22 -8.04
CA THR A 896 36.64 10.75 -7.74
C THR A 896 36.61 9.70 -6.66
N VAL A 897 35.88 9.96 -5.57
CA VAL A 897 35.64 9.00 -4.49
C VAL A 897 35.00 7.73 -5.03
N ALA A 898 33.97 7.84 -5.86
CA ALA A 898 33.28 6.69 -6.43
C ALA A 898 34.20 5.79 -7.27
N LYS A 899 35.01 6.39 -8.16
CA LYS A 899 35.99 5.65 -8.98
C LYS A 899 37.06 4.95 -8.14
N GLN A 900 37.50 5.57 -7.05
CA GLN A 900 38.45 4.93 -6.13
C GLN A 900 37.85 3.69 -5.46
N GLN A 901 36.57 3.75 -5.08
CA GLN A 901 35.90 2.58 -4.49
C GLN A 901 35.69 1.45 -5.49
N LEU A 902 35.38 1.75 -6.74
CA LEU A 902 35.32 0.73 -7.80
C LEU A 902 36.65 -0.01 -7.95
N ALA A 903 37.78 0.71 -7.89
CA ALA A 903 39.10 0.10 -7.99
C ALA A 903 39.40 -0.86 -6.83
N GLU A 904 38.91 -0.57 -5.63
CA GLU A 904 39.05 -1.48 -4.48
C GLU A 904 38.16 -2.72 -4.61
N GLU A 905 36.87 -2.55 -4.93
CA GLU A 905 35.90 -3.65 -4.99
C GLU A 905 36.17 -4.61 -6.16
N ARG A 906 36.79 -4.12 -7.25
CA ARG A 906 37.20 -4.92 -8.42
C ARG A 906 38.05 -6.15 -8.07
N ARG A 907 38.78 -6.14 -6.95
CA ARG A 907 39.59 -7.29 -6.49
C ARG A 907 38.75 -8.54 -6.18
N ARG A 908 37.53 -8.36 -5.67
CA ARG A 908 36.57 -9.45 -5.38
C ARG A 908 35.55 -9.66 -6.49
N GLY A 909 35.65 -8.90 -7.59
CA GLY A 909 34.62 -8.83 -8.62
C GLY A 909 33.65 -7.67 -8.37
N TRP A 910 33.36 -6.91 -9.42
CA TRP A 910 32.40 -5.79 -9.39
C TRP A 910 31.78 -5.54 -10.77
N ILE A 911 30.77 -4.67 -10.84
CA ILE A 911 30.14 -4.24 -12.08
C ILE A 911 30.42 -2.75 -12.33
N GLU A 912 30.86 -2.42 -13.54
CA GLU A 912 30.80 -1.05 -14.06
C GLU A 912 29.52 -0.94 -14.90
N GLY A 913 28.53 -0.25 -14.34
CA GLY A 913 27.23 -0.06 -14.96
C GLY A 913 27.23 1.04 -16.02
N SER A 914 26.05 1.32 -16.57
CA SER A 914 25.79 2.46 -17.46
C SER A 914 24.66 3.32 -16.88
N GLU A 915 24.26 4.38 -17.59
CA GLU A 915 23.06 5.14 -17.21
C GLU A 915 21.77 4.32 -17.36
N ASP A 916 21.83 3.19 -18.08
CA ASP A 916 20.71 2.31 -18.42
C ASP A 916 20.81 0.91 -17.76
N THR A 917 21.84 0.67 -16.96
CA THR A 917 22.02 -0.58 -16.22
C THR A 917 22.05 -0.31 -14.73
N ASP A 918 21.01 -0.73 -14.01
CA ASP A 918 21.02 -0.79 -12.55
C ASP A 918 21.60 -2.13 -12.09
N PHE A 919 22.32 -2.16 -10.98
CA PHE A 919 22.81 -3.37 -10.38
C PHE A 919 22.95 -3.24 -8.85
N ALA A 920 22.90 -4.39 -8.19
CA ALA A 920 23.28 -4.54 -6.79
C ALA A 920 24.12 -5.80 -6.63
N VAL A 921 25.02 -5.75 -5.65
CA VAL A 921 25.97 -6.82 -5.35
C VAL A 921 25.70 -7.34 -3.94
N TYR A 922 25.67 -8.66 -3.78
CA TYR A 922 25.49 -9.34 -2.51
C TYR A 922 26.69 -10.22 -2.20
N ASP A 923 27.19 -10.10 -0.97
CA ASP A 923 28.30 -10.90 -0.46
C ASP A 923 27.79 -11.99 0.48
N ALA A 924 28.11 -13.25 0.17
CA ALA A 924 27.82 -14.46 0.93
C ALA A 924 29.12 -15.25 1.15
N GLY A 925 29.90 -14.87 2.17
CA GLY A 925 31.25 -15.42 2.35
C GLY A 925 32.17 -15.02 1.19
N ASP A 926 32.77 -16.00 0.54
CA ASP A 926 33.64 -15.80 -0.64
C ASP A 926 32.86 -15.67 -1.95
N LEU A 927 31.60 -16.10 -1.98
CA LEU A 927 30.70 -15.91 -3.11
C LEU A 927 30.17 -14.48 -3.12
N ARG A 928 30.30 -13.83 -4.27
CA ARG A 928 29.69 -12.54 -4.58
C ARG A 928 28.73 -12.72 -5.75
N ILE A 929 27.50 -12.24 -5.61
CA ILE A 929 26.48 -12.28 -6.67
C ILE A 929 26.11 -10.86 -7.06
N ALA A 930 26.26 -10.52 -8.33
CA ALA A 930 25.71 -9.31 -8.91
C ALA A 930 24.40 -9.64 -9.63
N TYR A 931 23.36 -8.87 -9.34
CA TYR A 931 22.11 -8.86 -10.07
C TYR A 931 22.07 -7.55 -10.89
N LEU A 932 21.60 -7.60 -12.13
CA LEU A 932 21.59 -6.46 -13.05
C LEU A 932 20.24 -6.35 -13.76
N LEU A 933 19.82 -5.11 -14.01
CA LEU A 933 18.59 -4.76 -14.70
C LEU A 933 18.86 -3.75 -15.81
N ASN A 934 18.25 -3.98 -16.97
CA ASN A 934 18.14 -2.95 -17.99
C ASN A 934 16.93 -2.05 -17.66
N VAL A 935 17.20 -0.79 -17.28
CA VAL A 935 16.15 0.15 -16.88
C VAL A 935 15.57 0.94 -18.05
N ALA A 936 16.09 0.77 -19.27
CA ALA A 936 15.64 1.46 -20.47
C ALA A 936 14.31 0.90 -21.01
N TRP A 937 13.24 0.99 -20.22
CA TRP A 937 11.90 0.49 -20.60
C TRP A 937 11.33 1.17 -21.86
N TRP A 938 11.80 2.37 -22.19
CA TRP A 938 11.43 3.10 -23.40
C TRP A 938 12.08 2.49 -24.66
N ASP A 939 13.26 1.89 -24.53
CA ASP A 939 14.04 1.20 -25.57
C ASP A 939 14.26 -0.29 -25.20
N HIS A 940 13.18 -0.94 -24.77
CA HIS A 940 13.20 -2.30 -24.21
C HIS A 940 13.71 -3.39 -25.18
N GLN A 941 13.76 -3.11 -26.49
CA GLN A 941 14.28 -4.05 -27.49
C GLN A 941 15.81 -4.09 -27.50
N SER A 942 16.45 -2.98 -27.10
CA SER A 942 17.89 -2.85 -27.04
C SER A 942 18.40 -3.32 -25.67
N PRO A 943 19.38 -4.22 -25.60
CA PRO A 943 20.00 -4.55 -24.33
C PRO A 943 20.88 -3.39 -23.85
N SER A 944 20.92 -3.16 -22.54
CA SER A 944 21.90 -2.25 -21.95
C SER A 944 23.27 -2.93 -21.80
N ARG A 945 24.31 -2.11 -21.61
CA ARG A 945 25.70 -2.56 -21.55
C ARG A 945 26.28 -2.30 -20.17
N ALA A 946 26.98 -3.30 -19.65
CA ALA A 946 27.79 -3.19 -18.45
C ALA A 946 29.14 -3.91 -18.65
N ARG A 947 30.03 -3.80 -17.68
CA ARG A 947 31.29 -4.54 -17.66
C ARG A 947 31.46 -5.26 -16.33
N LEU A 948 31.71 -6.57 -16.39
CA LEU A 948 32.19 -7.32 -15.24
C LEU A 948 33.66 -6.97 -15.03
N LEU A 949 33.99 -6.41 -13.88
CA LEU A 949 35.35 -6.11 -13.46
C LEU A 949 35.81 -7.25 -12.56
N LEU A 950 36.89 -7.95 -12.93
CA LEU A 950 37.41 -9.09 -12.17
C LEU A 950 38.93 -9.02 -12.13
N GLN A 951 39.46 -8.63 -10.96
CA GLN A 951 40.88 -8.34 -10.76
C GLN A 951 41.40 -7.40 -11.86
N GLU A 952 42.47 -7.70 -12.60
CA GLU A 952 42.97 -6.80 -13.64
C GLU A 952 42.19 -6.86 -14.96
N LYS A 953 41.23 -7.78 -15.12
CA LYS A 953 40.42 -7.93 -16.34
C LYS A 953 39.04 -7.29 -16.25
N SER A 954 38.50 -7.02 -17.43
CA SER A 954 37.14 -6.54 -17.59
C SER A 954 36.48 -7.20 -18.78
N PHE A 955 35.27 -7.71 -18.60
CA PHE A 955 34.53 -8.45 -19.62
C PHE A 955 33.23 -7.70 -19.94
N PRO A 956 32.88 -7.54 -21.24
CA PRO A 956 31.61 -6.90 -21.59
C PRO A 956 30.44 -7.82 -21.21
N LEU A 957 29.42 -7.23 -20.58
CA LEU A 957 28.14 -7.85 -20.26
C LEU A 957 27.02 -7.16 -21.05
N THR A 958 26.13 -7.98 -21.59
CA THR A 958 24.89 -7.55 -22.24
C THR A 958 23.75 -7.84 -21.27
N VAL A 959 22.92 -6.85 -20.98
CA VAL A 959 21.79 -6.98 -20.04
C VAL A 959 20.49 -6.76 -20.81
N PRO A 960 19.76 -7.84 -21.15
CA PRO A 960 18.45 -7.74 -21.80
C PRO A 960 17.39 -7.12 -20.88
N PHE A 961 16.38 -6.49 -21.48
CA PHE A 961 15.18 -6.06 -20.76
C PHE A 961 14.30 -7.27 -20.39
N GLY A 962 13.45 -7.12 -19.37
CA GLY A 962 12.38 -8.08 -19.05
C GLY A 962 12.82 -9.27 -18.19
N ARG A 963 14.03 -9.24 -17.65
CA ARG A 963 14.54 -10.27 -16.72
C ARG A 963 15.62 -9.72 -15.79
N ILE A 964 15.84 -10.40 -14.67
CA ILE A 964 16.98 -10.13 -13.77
C ILE A 964 18.18 -10.92 -14.27
N GLN A 965 19.26 -10.23 -14.65
CA GLN A 965 20.51 -10.87 -15.08
C GLN A 965 21.42 -11.10 -13.88
N MET A 966 22.07 -12.26 -13.80
CA MET A 966 22.97 -12.61 -12.69
C MET A 966 24.41 -12.82 -13.16
N ALA A 967 25.35 -12.56 -12.25
CA ALA A 967 26.75 -12.95 -12.37
C ALA A 967 27.26 -13.35 -10.98
N ALA A 968 27.77 -14.57 -10.84
CA ALA A 968 28.43 -15.04 -9.61
C ALA A 968 29.94 -14.93 -9.76
N MET A 969 30.63 -14.50 -8.70
CA MET A 969 32.08 -14.31 -8.64
C MET A 969 32.63 -15.01 -7.40
N VAL A 970 33.74 -15.73 -7.58
CA VAL A 970 34.50 -16.39 -6.51
C VAL A 970 35.98 -16.41 -6.88
N GLY A 971 36.83 -15.81 -6.06
CA GLY A 971 38.26 -15.66 -6.37
C GLY A 971 38.51 -14.98 -7.73
N PRO A 972 39.34 -15.55 -8.62
CA PRO A 972 39.58 -15.04 -9.97
C PRO A 972 38.55 -15.48 -11.01
N TRP A 973 37.45 -16.13 -10.60
CA TRP A 973 36.45 -16.72 -11.49
C TRP A 973 35.11 -16.01 -11.41
N ALA A 974 34.38 -16.02 -12.51
CA ALA A 974 32.97 -15.67 -12.54
C ALA A 974 32.17 -16.59 -13.45
N LEU A 975 30.95 -16.92 -13.04
CA LEU A 975 29.96 -17.65 -13.82
C LEU A 975 28.77 -16.73 -14.11
N VAL A 976 28.46 -16.58 -15.40
CA VAL A 976 27.37 -15.73 -15.89
C VAL A 976 26.39 -16.62 -16.66
N PRO A 977 25.26 -17.01 -16.07
CA PRO A 977 24.17 -17.66 -16.79
C PRO A 977 23.58 -16.70 -17.83
N GLU A 978 23.35 -17.16 -19.05
CA GLU A 978 22.67 -16.36 -20.09
C GLU A 978 21.15 -16.45 -19.99
N ASN A 979 20.63 -17.44 -19.27
CA ASN A 979 19.22 -17.61 -18.97
C ASN A 979 18.91 -17.05 -17.57
N SER A 980 17.68 -16.57 -17.35
CA SER A 980 17.25 -15.95 -16.08
C SER A 980 16.56 -16.90 -15.11
N ASP A 981 16.40 -18.17 -15.48
CA ASP A 981 15.84 -19.24 -14.67
C ASP A 981 16.91 -20.05 -13.91
N VAL A 982 18.16 -19.56 -13.92
CA VAL A 982 19.31 -20.20 -13.27
C VAL A 982 19.65 -19.50 -11.96
N ASP A 983 19.42 -20.21 -10.85
CA ASP A 983 19.87 -19.77 -9.53
C ASP A 983 21.26 -20.36 -9.21
N ILE A 984 22.09 -19.56 -8.54
CA ILE A 984 23.42 -19.97 -8.07
C ILE A 984 23.33 -20.26 -6.57
N VAL A 985 23.36 -21.53 -6.22
CA VAL A 985 23.14 -22.03 -4.86
C VAL A 985 24.37 -21.83 -4.00
N GLU A 986 25.51 -22.30 -4.48
CA GLU A 986 26.80 -22.22 -3.79
C GLU A 986 27.93 -22.05 -4.80
N ALA A 987 29.05 -21.49 -4.35
CA ALA A 987 30.28 -21.50 -5.11
C ALA A 987 31.50 -21.55 -4.19
N ALA A 988 32.55 -22.19 -4.68
CA ALA A 988 33.86 -22.22 -4.06
C ALA A 988 34.93 -22.14 -5.15
N GLY A 989 36.06 -21.49 -4.88
CA GLY A 989 37.11 -21.39 -5.89
C GLY A 989 38.43 -20.88 -5.33
N ASP A 990 39.50 -21.26 -6.02
CA ASP A 990 40.87 -20.84 -5.77
C ASP A 990 41.51 -20.29 -7.06
N GLU A 991 42.83 -20.12 -7.08
CA GLU A 991 43.55 -19.59 -8.25
C GLU A 991 43.42 -20.46 -9.51
N GLY A 992 43.22 -21.78 -9.37
CA GLY A 992 43.26 -22.73 -10.47
C GLY A 992 41.94 -23.44 -10.77
N ARG A 993 40.96 -23.42 -9.86
CA ARG A 993 39.69 -24.14 -10.00
C ARG A 993 38.52 -23.35 -9.42
N ALA A 994 37.34 -23.54 -10.00
CA ALA A 994 36.10 -23.09 -9.39
C ALA A 994 35.01 -24.17 -9.46
N ALA A 995 34.18 -24.24 -8.44
CA ALA A 995 33.00 -25.09 -8.36
C ALA A 995 31.78 -24.21 -8.11
N PHE A 996 30.70 -24.47 -8.84
CA PHE A 996 29.41 -23.81 -8.71
C PHE A 996 28.33 -24.87 -8.61
N LEU A 997 27.43 -24.72 -7.63
CA LEU A 997 26.19 -25.47 -7.56
C LEU A 997 25.08 -24.57 -8.11
N THR A 998 24.41 -25.00 -9.16
CA THR A 998 23.35 -24.23 -9.83
C THR A 998 22.05 -25.01 -9.87
N GLN A 999 20.92 -24.33 -10.02
CA GLN A 999 19.63 -24.98 -10.25
C GLN A 999 18.86 -24.23 -11.36
N ALA A 1000 18.38 -24.95 -12.37
CA ALA A 1000 17.72 -24.37 -13.56
C ALA A 1000 16.41 -25.09 -13.91
N ASP A 1001 15.43 -24.35 -14.46
CA ASP A 1001 14.18 -24.92 -14.97
C ASP A 1001 14.38 -25.55 -16.37
N GLY A 1002 15.19 -24.91 -17.23
CA GLY A 1002 15.45 -25.35 -18.60
C GLY A 1002 16.94 -25.59 -18.92
N PRO A 1003 17.24 -26.18 -20.10
CA PRO A 1003 18.59 -26.19 -20.65
C PRO A 1003 19.16 -24.78 -20.68
N SER A 1004 20.38 -24.62 -20.17
CA SER A 1004 20.94 -23.31 -19.86
C SER A 1004 22.32 -23.12 -20.47
N VAL A 1005 22.58 -21.90 -20.94
CA VAL A 1005 23.88 -21.48 -21.48
C VAL A 1005 24.62 -20.70 -20.40
N TYR A 1006 25.88 -21.05 -20.20
CA TYR A 1006 26.75 -20.46 -19.19
C TYR A 1006 27.97 -19.83 -19.86
N THR A 1007 28.38 -18.66 -19.34
CA THR A 1007 29.66 -18.04 -19.66
C THR A 1007 30.54 -18.01 -18.42
N VAL A 1008 31.71 -18.64 -18.50
CA VAL A 1008 32.79 -18.54 -17.52
C VAL A 1008 33.71 -17.39 -17.89
N CYS A 1009 34.02 -16.52 -16.94
CA CYS A 1009 35.06 -15.51 -17.04
C CYS A 1009 36.19 -15.82 -16.03
N CYS A 1010 37.44 -15.62 -16.43
CA CYS A 1010 38.60 -15.82 -15.56
C CYS A 1010 39.59 -14.65 -15.69
N ALA A 1011 40.10 -14.15 -14.55
CA ALA A 1011 41.01 -13.02 -14.50
C ALA A 1011 42.34 -13.28 -15.24
N GLU A 1012 42.84 -14.51 -15.17
CA GLU A 1012 43.99 -14.94 -15.95
C GLU A 1012 43.52 -15.93 -17.02
N ALA A 1013 43.86 -15.69 -18.28
CA ALA A 1013 43.43 -16.56 -19.38
C ALA A 1013 44.26 -17.86 -19.37
N PRO A 1014 43.68 -19.01 -18.99
CA PRO A 1014 44.44 -20.25 -18.90
C PRO A 1014 44.72 -20.82 -20.29
N ARG A 1015 45.77 -21.65 -20.39
CA ARG A 1015 46.12 -22.35 -21.64
C ARG A 1015 45.03 -23.32 -22.09
N LYS A 1016 44.30 -23.90 -21.14
CA LYS A 1016 43.19 -24.84 -21.36
C LYS A 1016 42.17 -24.66 -20.23
N VAL A 1017 40.88 -24.66 -20.58
CA VAL A 1017 39.75 -24.72 -19.63
C VAL A 1017 39.08 -26.07 -19.80
N ILE A 1018 38.72 -26.72 -18.69
CA ILE A 1018 37.98 -27.97 -18.71
C ILE A 1018 36.75 -27.76 -17.83
N VAL A 1019 35.57 -27.71 -18.43
CA VAL A 1019 34.33 -27.66 -17.65
C VAL A 1019 33.77 -29.07 -17.52
N SER A 1020 33.42 -29.43 -16.29
CA SER A 1020 32.70 -30.65 -15.95
C SER A 1020 31.33 -30.30 -15.37
N VAL A 1021 30.28 -30.93 -15.84
CA VAL A 1021 28.91 -30.85 -15.29
C VAL A 1021 28.56 -32.23 -14.74
N ASP A 1022 28.26 -32.31 -13.44
CA ASP A 1022 27.98 -33.57 -12.72
C ASP A 1022 29.05 -34.65 -12.98
N GLY A 1023 30.32 -34.24 -12.95
CA GLY A 1023 31.47 -35.12 -13.17
C GLY A 1023 31.73 -35.52 -14.64
N LYS A 1024 30.94 -35.03 -15.60
CA LYS A 1024 31.15 -35.25 -17.03
C LYS A 1024 31.72 -34.01 -17.72
N VAL A 1025 32.83 -34.17 -18.44
CA VAL A 1025 33.44 -33.09 -19.22
C VAL A 1025 32.51 -32.70 -20.37
N VAL A 1026 32.21 -31.41 -20.49
CA VAL A 1026 31.36 -30.85 -21.55
C VAL A 1026 32.17 -30.07 -22.59
N PRO A 1027 31.70 -29.96 -23.84
CA PRO A 1027 32.32 -29.08 -24.83
C PRO A 1027 32.26 -27.61 -24.38
N VAL A 1028 33.39 -26.91 -24.54
CA VAL A 1028 33.53 -25.49 -24.16
C VAL A 1028 34.02 -24.69 -25.36
N GLU A 1029 33.29 -23.64 -25.71
CA GLU A 1029 33.64 -22.70 -26.77
C GLU A 1029 34.42 -21.51 -26.18
N ARG A 1030 35.59 -21.18 -26.74
CA ARG A 1030 36.31 -19.96 -26.37
C ARG A 1030 35.72 -18.77 -27.12
N VAL A 1031 34.98 -17.91 -26.41
CA VAL A 1031 34.35 -16.71 -26.99
C VAL A 1031 35.38 -15.59 -27.17
N SER A 1032 36.25 -15.38 -26.19
CA SER A 1032 37.34 -14.40 -26.24
C SER A 1032 38.42 -14.74 -25.20
N SER A 1033 39.45 -13.90 -25.05
CA SER A 1033 40.48 -14.13 -24.04
C SER A 1033 39.89 -14.09 -22.63
N GLY A 1034 40.03 -15.20 -21.88
CA GLY A 1034 39.48 -15.34 -20.54
C GLY A 1034 37.97 -15.56 -20.47
N ARG A 1035 37.29 -15.82 -21.59
CA ARG A 1035 35.82 -16.00 -21.67
C ARG A 1035 35.44 -17.26 -22.45
N TYR A 1036 34.69 -18.13 -21.80
CA TYR A 1036 34.38 -19.48 -22.28
C TYR A 1036 32.90 -19.77 -22.11
N ARG A 1037 32.25 -20.37 -23.11
CA ARG A 1037 30.81 -20.64 -23.14
C ARG A 1037 30.54 -22.14 -23.24
N PHE A 1038 29.54 -22.63 -22.53
CA PHE A 1038 29.07 -24.02 -22.61
C PHE A 1038 27.56 -24.11 -22.31
N THR A 1039 26.96 -25.26 -22.62
CA THR A 1039 25.55 -25.54 -22.37
C THR A 1039 25.41 -26.71 -21.41
N ALA A 1040 24.43 -26.66 -20.51
CA ALA A 1040 24.11 -27.76 -19.61
C ALA A 1040 22.60 -28.08 -19.61
N SER A 1041 22.25 -29.29 -19.19
CA SER A 1041 20.88 -29.76 -19.00
C SER A 1041 20.16 -29.01 -17.87
N PRO A 1042 18.81 -29.03 -17.81
CA PRO A 1042 18.06 -28.50 -16.66
C PRO A 1042 18.34 -29.28 -15.37
N GLY A 1043 17.92 -28.72 -14.23
CA GLY A 1043 18.01 -29.35 -12.91
C GLY A 1043 19.07 -28.73 -12.00
N SER A 1044 19.36 -29.42 -10.89
CA SER A 1044 20.45 -29.06 -9.98
C SER A 1044 21.76 -29.66 -10.48
N LEU A 1045 22.77 -28.82 -10.74
CA LEU A 1045 24.00 -29.20 -11.42
C LEU A 1045 25.22 -28.79 -10.60
N ALA A 1046 26.19 -29.71 -10.47
CA ALA A 1046 27.52 -29.42 -9.97
C ALA A 1046 28.45 -29.09 -11.15
N ILE A 1047 28.81 -27.82 -11.29
CA ILE A 1047 29.70 -27.31 -12.34
C ILE A 1047 31.08 -27.12 -11.76
N SER A 1048 32.10 -27.78 -12.33
CA SER A 1048 33.51 -27.57 -12.00
C SER A 1048 34.25 -27.03 -13.23
N VAL A 1049 35.10 -26.02 -13.02
CA VAL A 1049 35.86 -25.29 -14.04
C VAL A 1049 37.35 -25.38 -13.77
#